data_AF-A0AA35LB41-F1
#
_entry.id   AF-A0AA35LB41-F1
#
_cell.length_a   1.000
_cell.length_b   1.000
_cell.length_c   1.000
_cell.angle_alpha   90.00
_cell.angle_beta   90.00
_cell.angle_gamma   90.00
#
_symmetry.space_group_name_H-M   'P 1'
#
loop_
_entity.id
_entity.type
_entity.pdbx_description
1 polymer ?
#
loop_
_entity_poly.entity_id
_entity_poly.type
_entity_poly.pdbx_seq_one_letter_code
_entity_poly.pdbx_strand_id
1 'polypeptide(L)'
;MKLKKQVTVCGAAIFCVAVFSLYLMLDRVQHDPARHQNGGNFPRSQISVLQNRIEQLEQLLEENHEIISHIKDSVLELTANAEGQPVVLPFHMPNGSWVLPPESRPSFYSISAQDCQFALKSNSQKEDLQMLAVSALLPYDNQDGGVWKQGFDITYEPHEWDAEPLQVFVVPHSHNDPGWIKTFDKYYFDQTQHILNSMVVKLQEDPRRRFIWSEISFFSKWWDNISAQKQAAVRRLVGNGQLEMATGGWVMPDEANSHYFAMIDQLIEGHQWLEKNIGVTPRSGWAVDPFGHSSTMPYLLRRANLTSMLIQRVHYAIKKHFAATQNLEFMWRQSWDPDSSTDILCHMMPFYSYDVPHTCGPDPKICCQFDFKRLPGGRINCPWKVPPKAITSANVAERAQLLLDQYRKKSKLYRSKVLLVPLGDDFRYDKPQEWDAQFLNYQRLFDFLNAHPDLHVQAQFGTLSDYFDALYKQVGIVPGMRPPGFPVVSGDFFSYADREDHYWTGYYTSRPFYKSMGRVLEAHLRGAEILYSLALSHARHAGMDSKYPLSDYAMLTDARRNLGLFQHHDAITGTAKEAVVVDYGVRLLHSLMNLKRVIINAAHYLVLADKEAYHYDLAVPFLGADEARLNQDSLPEKTIIKLDATPRFVVVFNPLEQERLSIVSLLVNTPRIRVLNEEGQPLAVQLSAQWTSATDMAPDVYQVSINMRLPALGLSILQLSKSFDSHNTLKSSVRLFLHGRDLPVHKHEAFPVRVIPTATEDFCLENQHMRACFSGGSGSLKSVHQAGDAQEQKLSRQFLIYGTRSTKDKSGAYLFLPDGEAKPYVPKDPPVVRVTEGPFFSEVAVYYQHIQEVVRLYNVAGVDGLSLEISCLVDIRDHINKELALRFSTDIESKGTFFTDLNGFQVMGREGG
;
A
#
# COMPACT_ATOMS: atom_id res chain seq x y z
N MET A 1 2.89 67.77 14.82
CA MET A 1 2.24 67.61 13.49
C MET A 1 3.02 68.27 12.34
N LYS A 2 4.35 68.08 12.25
CA LYS A 2 5.20 68.58 11.14
C LYS A 2 6.15 67.54 10.52
N LEU A 3 6.20 66.29 11.00
CA LEU A 3 7.05 65.24 10.42
C LEU A 3 6.38 64.39 9.31
N LYS A 4 5.05 64.44 9.16
CA LYS A 4 4.31 63.62 8.17
C LYS A 4 4.27 64.20 6.74
N LYS A 5 4.68 65.45 6.50
CA LYS A 5 4.70 66.04 5.14
C LYS A 5 6.02 65.90 4.39
N GLN A 6 7.15 65.66 5.07
CA GLN A 6 8.45 65.49 4.39
C GLN A 6 8.65 64.07 3.81
N VAL A 7 8.12 63.03 4.47
CA VAL A 7 8.23 61.63 3.99
C VAL A 7 7.41 61.40 2.71
N THR A 8 6.24 62.03 2.57
CA THR A 8 5.39 61.92 1.38
C THR A 8 6.02 62.61 0.15
N VAL A 9 6.74 63.72 0.36
CA VAL A 9 7.44 64.44 -0.73
C VAL A 9 8.71 63.70 -1.16
N CYS A 10 9.45 63.09 -0.23
CA CYS A 10 10.59 62.22 -0.57
C CYS A 10 10.15 60.93 -1.27
N GLY A 11 9.04 60.31 -0.85
CA GLY A 11 8.51 59.09 -1.49
C GLY A 11 8.01 59.34 -2.91
N ALA A 12 7.33 60.48 -3.15
CA ALA A 12 6.89 60.86 -4.50
C ALA A 12 8.06 61.20 -5.43
N ALA A 13 9.12 61.85 -4.93
CA ALA A 13 10.32 62.14 -5.71
C ALA A 13 11.08 60.86 -6.11
N ILE A 14 11.20 59.88 -5.20
CA ILE A 14 11.84 58.59 -5.49
C ILE A 14 11.03 57.79 -6.51
N PHE A 15 9.70 57.80 -6.42
CA PHE A 15 8.82 57.16 -7.40
C PHE A 15 8.95 57.79 -8.80
N CYS A 16 8.98 59.12 -8.88
CA CYS A 16 9.20 59.81 -10.15
C CYS A 16 10.59 59.52 -10.75
N VAL A 17 11.65 59.49 -9.94
CA VAL A 17 13.01 59.15 -10.41
C VAL A 17 13.08 57.68 -10.87
N ALA A 18 12.41 56.75 -10.19
CA ALA A 18 12.39 55.34 -10.58
C ALA A 18 11.63 55.13 -11.90
N VAL A 19 10.48 55.79 -12.08
CA VAL A 19 9.70 55.73 -13.33
C VAL A 19 10.45 56.40 -14.49
N PHE A 20 11.10 57.54 -14.25
CA PHE A 20 11.89 58.23 -15.27
C PHE A 20 13.17 57.46 -15.63
N SER A 21 13.75 56.72 -14.67
CA SER A 21 14.92 55.85 -14.89
C SER A 21 14.54 54.56 -15.64
N LEU A 22 13.35 53.99 -15.38
CA LEU A 22 12.80 52.89 -16.16
C LEU A 22 12.50 53.33 -17.60
N TYR A 23 11.97 54.55 -17.77
CA TYR A 23 11.71 55.15 -19.08
C TYR A 23 13.02 55.37 -19.86
N LEU A 24 14.06 55.92 -19.21
CA LEU A 24 15.39 56.12 -19.82
C LEU A 24 16.14 54.79 -20.07
N MET A 25 15.89 53.73 -19.30
CA MET A 25 16.43 52.39 -19.59
C MET A 25 15.73 51.74 -20.78
N LEU A 26 14.40 51.86 -20.88
CA LEU A 26 13.63 51.40 -22.04
C LEU A 26 14.02 52.14 -23.32
N ASP A 27 14.32 53.44 -23.21
CA ASP A 27 14.79 54.30 -24.31
C ASP A 27 16.25 53.97 -24.74
N ARG A 28 17.08 53.41 -23.83
CA ARG A 28 18.46 52.97 -24.12
C ARG A 28 18.59 51.55 -24.66
N VAL A 29 17.59 50.69 -24.49
CA VAL A 29 17.62 49.31 -25.03
C VAL A 29 17.26 49.27 -26.52
N GLN A 30 16.71 50.35 -27.08
CA GLN A 30 16.45 50.48 -28.52
C GLN A 30 17.55 51.27 -29.26
N HIS A 31 18.81 50.81 -29.22
CA HIS A 31 19.89 50.97 -30.22
C HIS A 31 21.25 51.40 -29.59
N ASP A 32 22.27 50.57 -29.77
CA ASP A 32 23.70 50.92 -29.75
C ASP A 32 24.30 50.46 -31.11
N PRO A 33 25.46 50.93 -31.58
CA PRO A 33 25.70 52.26 -32.17
C PRO A 33 26.38 52.18 -33.56
N ALA A 34 26.27 53.23 -34.40
CA ALA A 34 27.39 53.77 -35.20
C ALA A 34 27.00 54.90 -36.19
N ARG A 35 27.83 55.95 -36.18
CA ARG A 35 28.19 56.90 -37.24
C ARG A 35 27.24 58.06 -37.61
N HIS A 36 27.66 59.24 -37.14
CA HIS A 36 27.67 60.54 -37.81
C HIS A 36 27.36 60.59 -39.32
N GLN A 37 26.43 61.43 -39.75
CA GLN A 37 26.68 62.76 -40.37
C GLN A 37 25.37 63.44 -40.82
N ASN A 38 25.41 64.77 -40.89
CA ASN A 38 24.35 65.73 -41.22
C ASN A 38 23.60 65.48 -42.54
N GLY A 39 22.31 65.86 -42.57
CA GLY A 39 21.70 66.56 -43.70
C GLY A 39 20.62 65.82 -44.51
N GLY A 40 19.35 66.16 -44.27
CA GLY A 40 18.30 66.32 -45.28
C GLY A 40 17.83 65.11 -46.12
N ASN A 41 16.73 64.47 -45.71
CA ASN A 41 15.53 64.13 -46.51
C ASN A 41 14.68 63.10 -45.75
N PHE A 42 13.42 63.42 -45.43
CA PHE A 42 12.46 62.47 -44.85
C PHE A 42 12.06 61.41 -45.89
N PRO A 43 12.35 60.11 -45.71
CA PRO A 43 12.00 59.08 -46.68
C PRO A 43 10.58 58.55 -46.45
N ARG A 44 9.92 58.15 -47.56
CA ARG A 44 8.62 57.43 -47.62
C ARG A 44 8.51 56.18 -46.72
N SER A 45 9.60 55.69 -46.12
CA SER A 45 9.64 54.50 -45.26
C SER A 45 9.10 54.72 -43.84
N GLN A 46 9.02 55.96 -43.34
CA GLN A 46 8.42 56.20 -42.01
C GLN A 46 6.88 56.26 -42.05
N ILE A 47 6.29 56.64 -43.19
CA ILE A 47 4.84 56.66 -43.37
C ILE A 47 4.30 55.23 -43.40
N SER A 48 4.97 54.29 -44.07
CA SER A 48 4.55 52.88 -44.08
C SER A 48 4.65 52.22 -42.70
N VAL A 49 5.61 52.63 -41.86
CA VAL A 49 5.73 52.14 -40.48
C VAL A 49 4.62 52.69 -39.58
N LEU A 50 4.21 53.95 -39.78
CA LEU A 50 3.05 54.53 -39.11
C LEU A 50 1.74 53.88 -39.58
N GLN A 51 1.61 53.59 -40.88
CA GLN A 51 0.43 52.93 -41.44
C GLN A 51 0.28 51.49 -40.92
N ASN A 52 1.36 50.71 -40.89
CA ASN A 52 1.37 49.38 -40.26
C ASN A 52 1.04 49.45 -38.76
N ARG A 53 1.52 50.47 -38.04
CA ARG A 53 1.18 50.63 -36.61
C ARG A 53 -0.27 51.00 -36.38
N ILE A 54 -0.88 51.77 -37.30
CA ILE A 54 -2.31 52.10 -37.24
C ILE A 54 -3.14 50.86 -37.54
N GLU A 55 -2.81 50.09 -38.58
CA GLU A 55 -3.50 48.81 -38.87
C GLU A 55 -3.37 47.81 -37.70
N GLN A 56 -2.19 47.73 -37.09
CA GLN A 56 -1.96 46.85 -35.94
C GLN A 56 -2.73 47.33 -34.68
N LEU A 57 -2.90 48.64 -34.51
CA LEU A 57 -3.72 49.20 -33.43
C LEU A 57 -5.21 49.00 -33.69
N GLU A 58 -5.68 49.12 -34.93
CA GLU A 58 -7.06 48.82 -35.32
C GLU A 58 -7.38 47.34 -35.08
N GLN A 59 -6.47 46.44 -35.46
CA GLN A 59 -6.62 45.00 -35.23
C GLN A 59 -6.67 44.66 -33.73
N LEU A 60 -5.82 45.27 -32.90
CA LEU A 60 -5.85 45.11 -31.45
C LEU A 60 -7.10 45.72 -30.79
N LEU A 61 -7.68 46.76 -31.39
CA LEU A 61 -8.94 47.36 -30.94
C LEU A 61 -10.13 46.46 -31.28
N GLU A 62 -10.08 45.80 -32.43
CA GLU A 62 -11.10 44.85 -32.89
C GLU A 62 -11.06 43.55 -32.08
N GLU A 63 -9.86 43.02 -31.80
CA GLU A 63 -9.67 41.90 -30.86
C GLU A 63 -10.14 42.26 -29.45
N ASN A 64 -9.87 43.48 -28.96
CA ASN A 64 -10.44 43.91 -27.68
C ASN A 64 -11.96 44.08 -27.74
N HIS A 65 -12.52 44.50 -28.87
CA HIS A 65 -13.98 44.58 -29.04
C HIS A 65 -14.61 43.19 -29.03
N GLU A 66 -13.99 42.18 -29.66
CA GLU A 66 -14.41 40.78 -29.57
C GLU A 66 -14.28 40.24 -28.15
N ILE A 67 -13.17 40.50 -27.44
CA ILE A 67 -13.00 40.09 -26.04
C ILE A 67 -14.07 40.75 -25.15
N ILE A 68 -14.34 42.04 -25.34
CA ILE A 68 -15.39 42.75 -24.59
C ILE A 68 -16.77 42.23 -24.97
N SER A 69 -17.01 41.88 -26.23
CA SER A 69 -18.25 41.21 -26.68
C SER A 69 -18.40 39.86 -25.99
N HIS A 70 -17.37 39.02 -25.99
CA HIS A 70 -17.36 37.73 -25.31
C HIS A 70 -17.54 37.86 -23.81
N ILE A 71 -16.94 38.87 -23.17
CA ILE A 71 -17.17 39.16 -21.75
C ILE A 71 -18.62 39.61 -21.54
N LYS A 72 -19.17 40.45 -22.42
CA LYS A 72 -20.55 40.94 -22.33
C LYS A 72 -21.56 39.81 -22.56
N ASP A 73 -21.29 38.90 -23.50
CA ASP A 73 -22.09 37.71 -23.77
C ASP A 73 -21.98 36.71 -22.62
N SER A 74 -20.77 36.52 -22.05
CA SER A 74 -20.57 35.72 -20.84
C SER A 74 -21.29 36.33 -19.62
N VAL A 75 -21.28 37.66 -19.49
CA VAL A 75 -22.00 38.37 -18.44
C VAL A 75 -23.51 38.27 -18.68
N LEU A 76 -24.00 38.36 -19.92
CA LEU A 76 -25.41 38.17 -20.26
C LEU A 76 -25.86 36.71 -20.02
N GLU A 77 -25.04 35.70 -20.31
CA GLU A 77 -25.28 34.30 -19.92
C GLU A 77 -25.30 34.13 -18.39
N LEU A 78 -24.36 34.76 -17.68
CA LEU A 78 -24.32 34.74 -16.21
C LEU A 78 -25.52 35.47 -15.59
N THR A 79 -26.02 36.53 -16.23
CA THR A 79 -27.17 37.30 -15.75
C THR A 79 -28.50 36.62 -16.14
N ALA A 80 -28.56 35.92 -17.27
CA ALA A 80 -29.70 35.09 -17.68
C ALA A 80 -29.83 33.82 -16.81
N ASN A 81 -28.72 33.32 -16.26
CA ASN A 81 -28.68 32.22 -15.29
C ASN A 81 -28.82 32.68 -13.81
N ALA A 82 -28.99 33.98 -13.55
CA ALA A 82 -29.17 34.51 -12.20
C ALA A 82 -30.60 34.35 -11.65
N GLU A 83 -31.59 34.09 -12.52
CA GLU A 83 -32.86 33.51 -12.10
C GLU A 83 -32.67 31.99 -12.02
N GLY A 84 -32.41 31.50 -10.81
CA GLY A 84 -32.08 30.10 -10.57
C GLY A 84 -33.05 29.14 -11.26
N GLN A 85 -32.51 28.21 -12.06
CA GLN A 85 -33.28 27.07 -12.54
C GLN A 85 -33.95 26.40 -11.33
N PRO A 86 -35.24 26.01 -11.42
CA PRO A 86 -35.90 25.31 -10.33
C PRO A 86 -35.08 24.06 -10.00
N VAL A 87 -34.78 23.85 -8.71
CA VAL A 87 -34.15 22.62 -8.24
C VAL A 87 -35.08 21.48 -8.63
N VAL A 88 -34.75 20.79 -9.73
CA VAL A 88 -35.46 19.58 -10.13
C VAL A 88 -35.14 18.55 -9.05
N LEU A 89 -36.14 18.14 -8.29
CA LEU A 89 -35.95 17.12 -7.27
C LEU A 89 -35.89 15.74 -7.95
N PRO A 90 -35.16 14.79 -7.37
CA PRO A 90 -35.30 13.38 -7.71
C PRO A 90 -36.79 12.99 -7.73
N PHE A 91 -37.23 12.33 -8.80
CA PHE A 91 -38.62 11.90 -8.93
C PHE A 91 -38.70 10.40 -9.23
N HIS A 92 -39.80 9.81 -8.78
CA HIS A 92 -40.06 8.39 -8.88
C HIS A 92 -40.88 8.09 -10.14
N MET A 93 -40.38 7.22 -11.01
CA MET A 93 -41.06 6.82 -12.23
C MET A 93 -42.11 5.72 -11.97
N PRO A 94 -43.15 5.59 -12.80
CA PRO A 94 -44.16 4.52 -12.65
C PRO A 94 -43.62 3.09 -12.75
N ASN A 95 -42.45 2.92 -13.38
CA ASN A 95 -41.74 1.64 -13.51
C ASN A 95 -40.91 1.27 -12.26
N GLY A 96 -40.91 2.10 -11.21
CA GLY A 96 -40.25 1.81 -9.93
C GLY A 96 -38.84 2.40 -9.76
N SER A 97 -38.28 3.09 -10.75
CA SER A 97 -36.94 3.66 -10.66
C SER A 97 -36.94 5.14 -10.24
N TRP A 98 -35.86 5.55 -9.56
CA TRP A 98 -35.60 6.95 -9.25
C TRP A 98 -34.82 7.60 -10.39
N VAL A 99 -35.27 8.77 -10.82
CA VAL A 99 -34.57 9.59 -11.83
C VAL A 99 -34.03 10.83 -11.15
N LEU A 100 -32.71 11.01 -11.25
CA LEU A 100 -32.05 12.23 -10.83
C LEU A 100 -32.04 13.28 -11.95
N PRO A 101 -31.93 14.56 -11.61
CA PRO A 101 -31.67 15.60 -12.60
C PRO A 101 -30.42 15.28 -13.43
N PRO A 102 -30.40 15.61 -14.73
CA PRO A 102 -29.23 15.40 -15.57
C PRO A 102 -28.04 16.20 -15.04
N GLU A 103 -26.92 15.54 -14.83
CA GLU A 103 -25.65 16.17 -14.48
C GLU A 103 -25.08 16.90 -15.70
N SER A 104 -24.85 18.20 -15.58
CA SER A 104 -24.33 19.04 -16.67
C SER A 104 -22.84 18.77 -16.97
N ARG A 105 -22.13 18.13 -16.03
CA ARG A 105 -20.70 17.82 -16.13
C ARG A 105 -20.48 16.31 -16.14
N PRO A 106 -19.53 15.81 -16.97
CA PRO A 106 -19.18 14.39 -16.98
C PRO A 106 -18.85 13.89 -15.57
N SER A 107 -19.40 12.73 -15.21
CA SER A 107 -19.09 12.05 -13.95
C SER A 107 -17.83 11.20 -14.03
N PHE A 108 -17.19 11.13 -15.20
CA PHE A 108 -15.96 10.38 -15.47
C PHE A 108 -15.03 11.18 -16.38
N TYR A 109 -13.72 11.02 -16.15
CA TYR A 109 -12.72 11.42 -17.12
C TYR A 109 -12.63 10.35 -18.21
N SER A 110 -12.47 10.79 -19.47
CA SER A 110 -12.21 9.88 -20.57
C SER A 110 -10.83 9.24 -20.40
N ILE A 111 -10.76 7.90 -20.48
CA ILE A 111 -9.47 7.20 -20.57
C ILE A 111 -8.79 7.64 -21.87
N SER A 112 -7.52 8.04 -21.78
CA SER A 112 -6.75 8.39 -22.98
C SER A 112 -6.65 7.18 -23.89
N ALA A 113 -6.88 7.36 -25.19
CA ALA A 113 -6.66 6.30 -26.17
C ALA A 113 -5.22 5.73 -26.11
N GLN A 114 -4.25 6.55 -25.69
CA GLN A 114 -2.86 6.11 -25.50
C GLN A 114 -2.70 5.14 -24.33
N ASP A 115 -3.46 5.29 -23.25
CA ASP A 115 -3.43 4.39 -22.09
C ASP A 115 -4.02 3.02 -22.47
N CYS A 116 -5.13 3.03 -23.21
CA CYS A 116 -5.69 1.81 -23.79
C CYS A 116 -4.69 1.14 -24.75
N GLN A 117 -4.01 1.91 -25.60
CA GLN A 117 -2.98 1.37 -26.50
C GLN A 117 -1.79 0.80 -25.72
N PHE A 118 -1.37 1.43 -24.62
CA PHE A 118 -0.32 0.89 -23.74
C PHE A 118 -0.73 -0.45 -23.15
N ALA A 119 -1.95 -0.57 -22.62
CA ALA A 119 -2.49 -1.82 -22.09
C ALA A 119 -2.64 -2.92 -23.16
N LEU A 120 -2.84 -2.53 -24.43
CA LEU A 120 -2.98 -3.44 -25.58
C LEU A 120 -1.65 -3.79 -26.27
N LYS A 121 -0.54 -3.11 -25.95
CA LYS A 121 0.77 -3.44 -26.54
C LYS A 121 1.22 -4.81 -26.02
N SER A 122 1.09 -5.83 -26.88
CA SER A 122 1.67 -7.14 -26.60
C SER A 122 3.19 -7.07 -26.69
N ASN A 123 3.88 -7.69 -25.73
CA ASN A 123 5.35 -7.73 -25.64
C ASN A 123 6.03 -8.02 -26.99
N SER A 124 6.87 -7.10 -27.46
CA SER A 124 7.77 -7.31 -28.60
C SER A 124 9.05 -8.06 -28.20
N GLN A 125 9.43 -8.01 -26.91
CA GLN A 125 10.51 -8.83 -26.35
C GLN A 125 9.92 -10.01 -25.56
N LYS A 126 10.18 -11.23 -26.03
CA LYS A 126 9.74 -12.45 -25.38
C LYS A 126 10.56 -12.67 -24.12
N GLU A 127 9.90 -12.79 -22.97
CA GLU A 127 10.52 -13.26 -21.73
C GLU A 127 11.01 -14.70 -21.92
N ASP A 128 12.10 -15.07 -21.25
CA ASP A 128 12.62 -16.43 -21.33
C ASP A 128 11.75 -17.39 -20.52
N LEU A 129 11.24 -16.93 -19.37
CA LEU A 129 10.44 -17.72 -18.42
C LEU A 129 9.27 -16.88 -17.91
N GLN A 130 8.04 -17.32 -18.16
CA GLN A 130 6.84 -16.70 -17.61
C GLN A 130 6.26 -17.67 -16.56
N MET A 131 6.05 -17.20 -15.32
CA MET A 131 5.78 -18.08 -14.18
C MET A 131 4.48 -18.88 -14.28
N LEU A 132 3.45 -18.41 -14.99
CA LEU A 132 2.23 -19.18 -15.23
C LEU A 132 2.52 -20.36 -16.17
N ALA A 133 3.28 -20.13 -17.25
CA ALA A 133 3.73 -21.18 -18.15
C ALA A 133 4.69 -22.16 -17.45
N VAL A 134 5.61 -21.69 -16.60
CA VAL A 134 6.45 -22.56 -15.77
C VAL A 134 5.58 -23.43 -14.87
N SER A 135 4.62 -22.84 -14.19
CA SER A 135 3.74 -23.54 -13.24
C SER A 135 2.97 -24.68 -13.90
N ALA A 136 2.52 -24.50 -15.15
CA ALA A 136 1.82 -25.52 -15.92
C ALA A 136 2.72 -26.72 -16.32
N LEU A 137 4.05 -26.58 -16.29
CA LEU A 137 5.01 -27.65 -16.59
C LEU A 137 5.37 -28.48 -15.35
N LEU A 138 5.12 -27.97 -14.14
CA LEU A 138 5.58 -28.62 -12.92
C LEU A 138 4.62 -29.74 -12.50
N PRO A 139 5.13 -30.94 -12.18
CA PRO A 139 4.30 -32.04 -11.71
C PRO A 139 3.83 -31.86 -10.25
N TYR A 140 4.43 -30.92 -9.51
CA TYR A 140 4.22 -30.70 -8.08
C TYR A 140 4.35 -31.97 -7.22
N ASP A 141 5.21 -32.89 -7.65
CA ASP A 141 5.52 -34.10 -6.90
C ASP A 141 6.53 -33.83 -5.78
N ASN A 142 6.32 -34.45 -4.61
CA ASN A 142 7.20 -34.30 -3.45
C ASN A 142 8.06 -35.57 -3.25
N GLN A 143 8.85 -35.92 -4.27
CA GLN A 143 9.77 -37.05 -4.19
C GLN A 143 10.96 -36.74 -3.27
N ASP A 144 11.39 -37.71 -2.44
CA ASP A 144 12.56 -37.54 -1.56
C ASP A 144 13.86 -37.48 -2.39
N GLY A 145 14.46 -36.29 -2.44
CA GLY A 145 15.71 -36.01 -3.16
C GLY A 145 16.99 -36.44 -2.43
N GLY A 146 16.89 -37.14 -1.30
CA GLY A 146 18.04 -37.60 -0.52
C GLY A 146 18.40 -36.62 0.60
N VAL A 147 19.66 -36.20 0.69
CA VAL A 147 20.11 -35.25 1.73
C VAL A 147 19.48 -33.86 1.52
N TRP A 148 19.36 -33.44 0.26
CA TRP A 148 18.49 -32.33 -0.12
C TRP A 148 17.10 -32.87 -0.41
N LYS A 149 16.26 -32.91 0.62
CA LYS A 149 14.96 -33.59 0.63
C LYS A 149 14.04 -33.23 -0.53
N GLN A 150 14.07 -31.98 -0.98
CA GLN A 150 13.15 -31.45 -2.00
C GLN A 150 13.81 -31.25 -3.36
N GLY A 151 15.05 -31.70 -3.53
CA GLY A 151 15.78 -31.53 -4.78
C GLY A 151 16.21 -32.85 -5.39
N PHE A 152 17.51 -32.96 -5.65
CA PHE A 152 18.17 -34.09 -6.28
C PHE A 152 19.61 -34.18 -5.80
N ASP A 153 20.28 -35.31 -6.06
CA ASP A 153 21.69 -35.46 -5.74
C ASP A 153 22.55 -34.57 -6.65
N ILE A 154 23.46 -33.79 -6.05
CA ILE A 154 24.28 -32.83 -6.78
C ILE A 154 25.71 -33.34 -6.85
N THR A 155 26.18 -33.56 -8.08
CA THR A 155 27.55 -33.96 -8.38
C THR A 155 28.29 -32.87 -9.18
N TYR A 156 29.62 -32.91 -9.15
CA TYR A 156 30.47 -32.00 -9.90
C TYR A 156 31.76 -32.73 -10.30
N GLU A 157 32.38 -32.30 -11.41
CA GLU A 157 33.68 -32.82 -11.81
C GLU A 157 34.82 -32.15 -11.01
N PRO A 158 35.89 -32.87 -10.63
CA PRO A 158 36.95 -32.31 -9.77
C PRO A 158 37.66 -31.07 -10.34
N HIS A 159 37.74 -30.98 -11.67
CA HIS A 159 38.50 -29.97 -12.42
C HIS A 159 37.65 -28.78 -12.93
N GLU A 160 36.41 -28.63 -12.45
CA GLU A 160 35.48 -27.59 -12.93
C GLU A 160 35.92 -26.14 -12.64
N TRP A 161 36.84 -25.94 -11.71
CA TRP A 161 37.31 -24.62 -11.27
C TRP A 161 38.78 -24.36 -11.61
N ASP A 162 39.41 -25.26 -12.37
CA ASP A 162 40.83 -25.14 -12.73
C ASP A 162 41.11 -23.88 -13.56
N ALA A 163 40.18 -23.54 -14.46
CA ALA A 163 40.27 -22.35 -15.31
C ALA A 163 39.81 -21.06 -14.59
N GLU A 164 38.82 -21.17 -13.72
CA GLU A 164 38.25 -20.04 -12.98
C GLU A 164 37.90 -20.47 -11.55
N PRO A 165 38.63 -19.96 -10.54
CA PRO A 165 38.39 -20.31 -9.14
C PRO A 165 36.97 -19.95 -8.67
N LEU A 166 36.40 -20.77 -7.80
CA LEU A 166 35.13 -20.49 -7.13
C LEU A 166 35.31 -19.30 -6.16
N GLN A 167 34.57 -18.22 -6.34
CA GLN A 167 34.55 -17.11 -5.38
C GLN A 167 33.39 -17.33 -4.41
N VAL A 168 33.64 -17.38 -3.10
CA VAL A 168 32.63 -17.61 -2.06
C VAL A 168 32.54 -16.41 -1.15
N PHE A 169 31.36 -15.79 -1.10
CA PHE A 169 31.02 -14.71 -0.19
C PHE A 169 30.10 -15.25 0.91
N VAL A 170 30.67 -15.43 2.11
CA VAL A 170 29.90 -15.76 3.30
C VAL A 170 29.35 -14.45 3.87
N VAL A 171 28.03 -14.31 3.98
CA VAL A 171 27.36 -13.05 4.35
C VAL A 171 26.69 -13.17 5.71
N PRO A 172 27.34 -12.72 6.80
CA PRO A 172 26.75 -12.68 8.12
C PRO A 172 25.51 -11.77 8.19
N HIS A 173 24.41 -12.28 8.76
CA HIS A 173 23.17 -11.54 8.96
C HIS A 173 22.48 -11.94 10.27
N SER A 174 21.50 -11.14 10.69
CA SER A 174 20.55 -11.52 11.73
C SER A 174 19.15 -11.09 11.31
N HIS A 175 18.24 -12.05 11.19
CA HIS A 175 16.83 -11.73 10.95
C HIS A 175 16.20 -11.23 12.26
N ASN A 176 15.58 -10.05 12.25
CA ASN A 176 15.03 -9.43 13.47
C ASN A 176 13.58 -9.00 13.22
N ASP A 177 12.63 -9.86 13.58
CA ASP A 177 11.20 -9.55 13.46
C ASP A 177 10.78 -8.34 14.29
N PRO A 178 10.24 -7.28 13.66
CA PRO A 178 9.66 -6.13 14.34
C PRO A 178 8.32 -6.43 15.03
N GLY A 179 8.21 -7.60 15.66
CA GLY A 179 7.07 -8.15 16.38
C GLY A 179 6.57 -9.46 15.75
N TRP A 180 6.53 -10.54 16.52
CA TRP A 180 6.07 -11.86 16.07
C TRP A 180 5.61 -12.71 17.27
N ILE A 181 6.55 -13.35 17.97
CA ILE A 181 6.26 -14.02 19.25
C ILE A 181 6.43 -13.10 20.47
N LYS A 182 7.17 -12.00 20.30
CA LYS A 182 7.30 -10.88 21.25
C LYS A 182 6.95 -9.58 20.53
N THR A 183 6.60 -8.53 21.27
CA THR A 183 6.38 -7.20 20.68
C THR A 183 7.69 -6.61 20.18
N PHE A 184 7.61 -5.61 19.30
CA PHE A 184 8.76 -4.83 18.82
C PHE A 184 9.66 -4.39 19.98
N ASP A 185 9.10 -3.70 20.98
CA ASP A 185 9.89 -3.20 22.11
C ASP A 185 10.48 -4.34 22.96
N LYS A 186 9.75 -5.44 23.13
CA LYS A 186 10.26 -6.57 23.91
C LYS A 186 11.43 -7.27 23.21
N TYR A 187 11.37 -7.46 21.89
CA TYR A 187 12.53 -7.95 21.13
C TYR A 187 13.72 -7.00 21.20
N TYR A 188 13.45 -5.69 21.10
CA TYR A 188 14.49 -4.68 21.21
C TYR A 188 15.31 -4.84 22.50
N PHE A 189 14.63 -4.89 23.65
CA PHE A 189 15.30 -4.99 24.95
C PHE A 189 15.88 -6.37 25.23
N ASP A 190 15.18 -7.45 24.85
CA ASP A 190 15.63 -8.81 25.16
C ASP A 190 16.80 -9.26 24.27
N GLN A 191 16.88 -8.79 23.01
CA GLN A 191 17.76 -9.36 21.98
C GLN A 191 18.39 -8.31 21.06
N THR A 192 17.61 -7.52 20.31
CA THR A 192 18.13 -6.72 19.18
C THR A 192 19.14 -5.66 19.60
N GLN A 193 18.94 -5.00 20.75
CA GLN A 193 19.92 -4.03 21.25
C GLN A 193 21.30 -4.67 21.52
N HIS A 194 21.33 -5.95 21.93
CA HIS A 194 22.56 -6.67 22.24
C HIS A 194 23.31 -7.05 20.97
N ILE A 195 22.56 -7.42 19.92
CA ILE A 195 23.10 -7.68 18.58
C ILE A 195 23.79 -6.42 18.05
N LEU A 196 23.08 -5.28 18.03
CA LEU A 196 23.61 -4.02 17.50
C LEU A 196 24.77 -3.46 18.34
N ASN A 197 24.72 -3.58 19.67
CA ASN A 197 25.85 -3.21 20.53
C ASN A 197 27.10 -4.05 20.25
N SER A 198 26.92 -5.37 20.07
CA SER A 198 28.03 -6.28 19.76
C SER A 198 28.58 -6.02 18.36
N MET A 199 27.71 -5.74 17.38
CA MET A 199 28.09 -5.44 15.99
C MET A 199 29.12 -4.31 15.92
N VAL A 200 28.89 -3.19 16.61
CA VAL A 200 29.81 -2.04 16.56
C VAL A 200 31.19 -2.41 17.07
N VAL A 201 31.27 -3.18 18.15
CA VAL A 201 32.54 -3.58 18.76
C VAL A 201 33.22 -4.65 17.89
N LYS A 202 32.48 -5.71 17.56
CA LYS A 202 33.00 -6.91 16.92
C LYS A 202 33.43 -6.65 15.49
N LEU A 203 32.77 -5.79 14.72
CA LEU A 203 33.26 -5.44 13.38
C LEU A 203 34.59 -4.67 13.43
N GLN A 204 34.85 -3.89 14.48
CA GLN A 204 36.10 -3.11 14.59
C GLN A 204 37.33 -3.94 14.98
N GLU A 205 37.13 -5.14 15.53
CA GLU A 205 38.23 -6.02 15.95
C GLU A 205 39.00 -6.60 14.75
N ASP A 206 38.38 -6.72 13.58
CA ASP A 206 39.04 -7.25 12.38
C ASP A 206 38.41 -6.64 11.10
N PRO A 207 39.19 -5.93 10.26
CA PRO A 207 38.68 -5.25 9.06
C PRO A 207 38.15 -6.21 7.98
N ARG A 208 38.40 -7.52 8.10
CA ARG A 208 37.84 -8.55 7.19
C ARG A 208 36.39 -8.90 7.51
N ARG A 209 35.90 -8.59 8.72
CA ARG A 209 34.53 -8.92 9.12
C ARG A 209 33.53 -8.10 8.30
N ARG A 210 32.41 -8.74 7.94
CA ARG A 210 31.27 -8.14 7.24
C ARG A 210 29.98 -8.48 7.97
N PHE A 211 28.97 -7.63 7.83
CA PHE A 211 27.63 -7.88 8.34
C PHE A 211 26.60 -7.11 7.52
N ILE A 212 25.41 -7.66 7.33
CA ILE A 212 24.28 -6.94 6.73
C ILE A 212 23.17 -6.70 7.76
N TRP A 213 22.46 -5.59 7.61
CA TRP A 213 21.29 -5.24 8.43
C TRP A 213 20.13 -4.77 7.54
N SER A 214 18.91 -5.24 7.80
CA SER A 214 17.72 -4.91 7.01
C SER A 214 16.70 -4.01 7.72
N GLU A 215 16.28 -4.32 8.95
CA GLU A 215 15.14 -3.66 9.59
C GLU A 215 15.52 -2.30 10.20
N ILE A 216 15.25 -1.21 9.47
CA ILE A 216 15.63 0.14 9.91
C ILE A 216 14.83 0.62 11.13
N SER A 217 13.63 0.08 11.37
CA SER A 217 12.84 0.34 12.59
C SER A 217 13.64 0.08 13.88
N PHE A 218 14.26 -1.09 13.99
CA PHE A 218 15.12 -1.41 15.14
C PHE A 218 16.41 -0.61 15.16
N PHE A 219 17.03 -0.42 13.99
CA PHE A 219 18.28 0.34 13.88
C PHE A 219 18.09 1.79 14.32
N SER A 220 16.99 2.42 13.91
CA SER A 220 16.55 3.76 14.29
C SER A 220 16.34 3.86 15.81
N LYS A 221 15.56 2.94 16.38
CA LYS A 221 15.35 2.89 17.85
C LYS A 221 16.66 2.72 18.63
N TRP A 222 17.59 1.92 18.12
CA TRP A 222 18.90 1.75 18.75
C TRP A 222 19.77 3.00 18.63
N TRP A 223 19.77 3.64 17.45
CA TRP A 223 20.58 4.80 17.14
C TRP A 223 20.33 5.98 18.08
N ASP A 224 19.07 6.19 18.46
CA ASP A 224 18.65 7.27 19.37
C ASP A 224 19.21 7.09 20.80
N ASN A 225 19.62 5.87 21.16
CA ASN A 225 20.08 5.50 22.51
C ASN A 225 21.60 5.33 22.63
N ILE A 226 22.37 5.55 21.57
CA ILE A 226 23.84 5.39 21.58
C ILE A 226 24.60 6.70 21.57
N SER A 227 25.84 6.67 22.06
CA SER A 227 26.70 7.85 22.10
C SER A 227 27.14 8.30 20.70
N ALA A 228 27.45 9.59 20.55
CA ALA A 228 28.01 10.15 19.32
C ALA A 228 29.28 9.41 18.83
N GLN A 229 30.08 8.87 19.76
CA GLN A 229 31.25 8.04 19.43
C GLN A 229 30.85 6.72 18.75
N LYS A 230 29.83 6.03 19.27
CA LYS A 230 29.30 4.81 18.62
C LYS A 230 28.65 5.14 17.27
N GLN A 231 27.94 6.26 17.18
CA GLN A 231 27.37 6.73 15.91
C GLN A 231 28.47 6.98 14.85
N ALA A 232 29.56 7.63 15.22
CA ALA A 232 30.71 7.84 14.33
C ALA A 232 31.39 6.51 13.94
N ALA A 233 31.50 5.57 14.88
CA ALA A 233 32.00 4.23 14.62
C ALA A 233 31.15 3.48 13.58
N VAL A 234 29.81 3.53 13.70
CA VAL A 234 28.89 2.94 12.71
C VAL A 234 29.07 3.58 11.34
N ARG A 235 29.09 4.91 11.25
CA ARG A 235 29.31 5.59 9.96
C ARG A 235 30.61 5.15 9.29
N ARG A 236 31.67 4.93 10.06
CA ARG A 236 32.94 4.39 9.55
C ARG A 236 32.80 2.94 9.08
N LEU A 237 32.08 2.09 9.83
CA LEU A 237 31.82 0.69 9.45
C LEU A 237 30.96 0.59 8.17
N VAL A 238 30.05 1.53 7.95
CA VAL A 238 29.29 1.62 6.69
C VAL A 238 30.20 2.14 5.57
N GLY A 239 30.92 3.24 5.82
CA GLY A 239 31.78 3.88 4.82
C GLY A 239 32.97 3.03 4.37
N ASN A 240 33.42 2.05 5.17
CA ASN A 240 34.46 1.10 4.78
C ASN A 240 33.92 -0.27 4.31
N GLY A 241 32.60 -0.41 4.18
CA GLY A 241 31.95 -1.63 3.68
C GLY A 241 31.88 -2.80 4.67
N GLN A 242 32.22 -2.62 5.94
CA GLN A 242 32.08 -3.69 6.94
C GLN A 242 30.64 -3.94 7.38
N LEU A 243 29.79 -2.90 7.32
CA LEU A 243 28.37 -2.98 7.59
C LEU A 243 27.61 -2.49 6.35
N GLU A 244 26.74 -3.31 5.79
CA GLU A 244 25.84 -2.92 4.70
C GLU A 244 24.38 -2.86 5.17
N MET A 245 23.68 -1.79 4.77
CA MET A 245 22.24 -1.68 4.94
C MET A 245 21.55 -2.29 3.71
N ALA A 246 20.93 -3.46 3.88
CA ALA A 246 20.26 -4.20 2.82
C ALA A 246 18.76 -3.87 2.79
N THR A 247 18.17 -3.65 1.61
CA THR A 247 16.83 -3.06 1.38
C THR A 247 16.68 -1.63 1.93
N GLY A 248 16.95 -1.45 3.23
CA GLY A 248 16.82 -0.20 3.97
C GLY A 248 15.39 0.26 4.23
N GLY A 249 14.40 -0.63 4.08
CA GLY A 249 13.02 -0.34 4.48
C GLY A 249 12.87 -0.28 6.00
N TRP A 250 11.80 0.36 6.48
CA TRP A 250 11.47 0.36 7.91
C TRP A 250 11.33 -1.06 8.47
N VAL A 251 10.80 -1.97 7.64
CA VAL A 251 10.65 -3.40 7.91
C VAL A 251 11.03 -4.21 6.66
N MET A 252 11.09 -5.54 6.81
CA MET A 252 10.92 -6.46 5.70
C MET A 252 9.42 -6.75 5.54
N PRO A 253 8.73 -6.14 4.57
CA PRO A 253 7.27 -6.17 4.53
C PRO A 253 6.73 -7.52 4.03
N ASP A 254 5.48 -7.83 4.37
CA ASP A 254 4.69 -8.80 3.63
C ASP A 254 4.53 -8.35 2.17
N GLU A 255 4.51 -9.31 1.27
CA GLU A 255 4.35 -9.08 -0.17
C GLU A 255 2.97 -9.52 -0.71
N ALA A 256 2.11 -10.16 0.10
CA ALA A 256 0.76 -10.56 -0.32
C ALA A 256 -0.31 -9.54 0.07
N ASN A 257 -0.42 -9.22 1.37
CA ASN A 257 -1.49 -8.39 1.92
C ASN A 257 -1.11 -6.91 2.01
N SER A 258 0.14 -6.53 1.77
CA SER A 258 0.55 -5.13 1.77
C SER A 258 0.04 -4.42 0.52
N HIS A 259 -0.40 -3.17 0.66
CA HIS A 259 -0.73 -2.33 -0.49
C HIS A 259 0.46 -1.48 -0.89
N TYR A 260 0.59 -1.17 -2.18
CA TYR A 260 1.80 -0.55 -2.72
C TYR A 260 2.11 0.82 -2.10
N PHE A 261 1.11 1.61 -1.68
CA PHE A 261 1.37 2.87 -0.95
C PHE A 261 2.08 2.60 0.37
N ALA A 262 1.57 1.68 1.19
CA ALA A 262 2.21 1.35 2.46
C ALA A 262 3.60 0.71 2.27
N MET A 263 3.80 -0.06 1.19
CA MET A 263 5.13 -0.59 0.81
C MET A 263 6.12 0.52 0.43
N ILE A 264 5.65 1.55 -0.28
CA ILE A 264 6.44 2.75 -0.61
C ILE A 264 6.74 3.56 0.64
N ASP A 265 5.74 3.84 1.48
CA ASP A 265 5.90 4.67 2.68
C ASP A 265 6.91 4.10 3.66
N GLN A 266 6.87 2.79 3.91
CA GLN A 266 7.86 2.15 4.78
C GLN A 266 9.27 2.17 4.17
N LEU A 267 9.37 2.12 2.84
CA LEU A 267 10.66 2.21 2.14
C LEU A 267 11.22 3.64 2.21
N ILE A 268 10.37 4.64 1.98
CA ILE A 268 10.70 6.07 2.11
C ILE A 268 11.17 6.38 3.53
N GLU A 269 10.42 5.95 4.56
CA GLU A 269 10.79 6.23 5.95
C GLU A 269 12.16 5.64 6.31
N GLY A 270 12.43 4.40 5.88
CA GLY A 270 13.73 3.77 6.08
C GLY A 270 14.88 4.45 5.32
N HIS A 271 14.68 4.75 4.03
CA HIS A 271 15.68 5.40 3.19
C HIS A 271 16.00 6.83 3.64
N GLN A 272 14.98 7.63 3.94
CA GLN A 272 15.19 8.99 4.46
C GLN A 272 15.90 8.98 5.81
N TRP A 273 15.56 8.02 6.68
CA TRP A 273 16.26 7.87 7.96
C TRP A 273 17.75 7.53 7.75
N LEU A 274 18.06 6.60 6.84
CA LEU A 274 19.42 6.21 6.49
C LEU A 274 20.22 7.37 5.90
N GLU A 275 19.66 8.09 4.93
CA GLU A 275 20.30 9.25 4.31
C GLU A 275 20.61 10.33 5.35
N LYS A 276 19.64 10.67 6.19
CA LYS A 276 19.79 11.73 7.19
C LYS A 276 20.80 11.40 8.29
N ASN A 277 20.83 10.15 8.78
CA ASN A 277 21.61 9.80 9.97
C ASN A 277 22.98 9.17 9.63
N ILE A 278 23.04 8.41 8.54
CA ILE A 278 24.20 7.61 8.14
C ILE A 278 24.84 8.15 6.85
N GLY A 279 24.03 8.65 5.90
CA GLY A 279 24.50 9.13 4.60
C GLY A 279 24.70 8.01 3.57
N VAL A 280 23.82 6.99 3.58
CA VAL A 280 23.89 5.84 2.68
C VAL A 280 22.55 5.57 2.00
N THR A 281 22.62 5.11 0.75
CA THR A 281 21.48 4.58 0.00
C THR A 281 21.71 3.07 -0.25
N PRO A 282 20.79 2.19 0.15
CA PRO A 282 20.88 0.76 -0.14
C PRO A 282 21.00 0.47 -1.64
N ARG A 283 21.78 -0.55 -2.00
CA ARG A 283 22.00 -0.95 -3.42
C ARG A 283 21.26 -2.23 -3.82
N SER A 284 20.95 -3.06 -2.82
CA SER A 284 20.42 -4.41 -3.02
C SER A 284 19.29 -4.71 -2.04
N GLY A 285 18.25 -5.39 -2.53
CA GLY A 285 17.14 -5.88 -1.72
C GLY A 285 17.46 -7.23 -1.05
N TRP A 286 16.97 -7.42 0.16
CA TRP A 286 17.07 -8.64 0.96
C TRP A 286 15.68 -8.96 1.54
N ALA A 287 15.05 -10.00 1.01
CA ALA A 287 13.70 -10.44 1.38
C ALA A 287 13.69 -11.96 1.63
N VAL A 288 14.11 -12.36 2.84
CA VAL A 288 14.25 -13.80 3.16
C VAL A 288 13.03 -14.44 3.80
N ASP A 289 12.13 -13.64 4.37
CA ASP A 289 11.01 -14.13 5.18
C ASP A 289 9.57 -13.74 4.76
N PRO A 290 9.30 -12.93 3.71
CA PRO A 290 7.93 -12.85 3.16
C PRO A 290 7.45 -14.21 2.65
N PHE A 291 6.18 -14.58 2.89
CA PHE A 291 5.67 -15.94 2.63
C PHE A 291 5.21 -16.15 1.17
N GLY A 292 6.15 -16.03 0.25
CA GLY A 292 5.91 -15.85 -1.18
C GLY A 292 6.23 -14.41 -1.59
N HIS A 293 6.49 -14.21 -2.88
CA HIS A 293 7.03 -12.93 -3.38
C HIS A 293 6.20 -12.37 -4.53
N SER A 294 5.94 -11.07 -4.47
CA SER A 294 5.16 -10.32 -5.45
C SER A 294 6.08 -9.66 -6.47
N SER A 295 5.65 -9.59 -7.74
CA SER A 295 6.32 -8.77 -8.76
C SER A 295 6.23 -7.27 -8.47
N THR A 296 5.44 -6.81 -7.50
CA THR A 296 5.42 -5.39 -7.11
C THR A 296 6.73 -4.96 -6.43
N MET A 297 7.31 -5.81 -5.57
CA MET A 297 8.56 -5.50 -4.86
C MET A 297 9.74 -5.17 -5.82
N PRO A 298 10.10 -6.02 -6.81
CA PRO A 298 11.19 -5.71 -7.74
C PRO A 298 10.97 -4.39 -8.48
N TYR A 299 9.72 -4.07 -8.87
CA TYR A 299 9.40 -2.79 -9.49
C TYR A 299 9.71 -1.61 -8.57
N LEU A 300 9.25 -1.66 -7.31
CA LEU A 300 9.49 -0.59 -6.34
C LEU A 300 10.98 -0.42 -6.05
N LEU A 301 11.71 -1.52 -5.84
CA LEU A 301 13.16 -1.46 -5.61
C LEU A 301 13.91 -0.89 -6.82
N ARG A 302 13.53 -1.29 -8.03
CA ARG A 302 14.11 -0.75 -9.27
C ARG A 302 13.86 0.75 -9.41
N ARG A 303 12.64 1.22 -9.12
CA ARG A 303 12.29 2.65 -9.12
C ARG A 303 12.97 3.42 -7.99
N ALA A 304 13.39 2.74 -6.93
CA ALA A 304 14.23 3.28 -5.86
C ALA A 304 15.74 3.18 -6.15
N ASN A 305 16.14 2.94 -7.41
CA ASN A 305 17.53 2.83 -7.87
C ASN A 305 18.34 1.64 -7.34
N LEU A 306 17.68 0.61 -6.78
CA LEU A 306 18.36 -0.65 -6.49
C LEU A 306 18.58 -1.43 -7.79
N THR A 307 19.71 -2.12 -7.88
CA THR A 307 20.10 -2.87 -9.09
C THR A 307 19.90 -4.37 -8.94
N SER A 308 19.77 -4.85 -7.70
CA SER A 308 19.74 -6.28 -7.40
C SER A 308 18.86 -6.56 -6.19
N MET A 309 18.39 -7.80 -6.07
CA MET A 309 17.62 -8.25 -4.91
C MET A 309 17.79 -9.74 -4.66
N LEU A 310 17.45 -10.18 -3.46
CA LEU A 310 17.43 -11.58 -3.06
C LEU A 310 16.07 -11.97 -2.47
N ILE A 311 15.60 -13.16 -2.85
CA ILE A 311 14.36 -13.79 -2.35
C ILE A 311 14.63 -15.21 -1.85
N GLN A 312 13.75 -15.73 -0.99
CA GLN A 312 13.91 -17.05 -0.39
C GLN A 312 12.64 -17.91 -0.40
N ARG A 313 11.50 -17.46 0.10
CA ARG A 313 10.34 -18.35 0.28
C ARG A 313 9.52 -18.50 -0.99
N VAL A 314 10.05 -19.33 -1.87
CA VAL A 314 9.41 -19.76 -3.12
C VAL A 314 9.06 -21.24 -3.01
N HIS A 315 7.96 -21.65 -3.65
CA HIS A 315 7.49 -23.05 -3.65
C HIS A 315 8.64 -24.02 -3.98
N TYR A 316 8.77 -25.10 -3.21
CA TYR A 316 9.90 -26.03 -3.33
C TYR A 316 10.05 -26.66 -4.73
N ALA A 317 8.94 -26.98 -5.41
CA ALA A 317 8.96 -27.47 -6.79
C ALA A 317 9.54 -26.44 -7.80
N ILE A 318 9.26 -25.14 -7.61
CA ILE A 318 9.85 -24.08 -8.43
C ILE A 318 11.35 -23.98 -8.16
N LYS A 319 11.78 -24.01 -6.89
CA LYS A 319 13.20 -24.04 -6.52
C LYS A 319 13.93 -25.22 -7.16
N LYS A 320 13.34 -26.43 -7.10
CA LYS A 320 13.88 -27.65 -7.72
C LYS A 320 14.05 -27.48 -9.23
N HIS A 321 13.01 -26.98 -9.90
CA HIS A 321 13.06 -26.74 -11.36
C HIS A 321 14.13 -25.70 -11.72
N PHE A 322 14.13 -24.54 -11.06
CA PHE A 322 15.08 -23.48 -11.34
C PHE A 322 16.52 -23.89 -11.00
N ALA A 323 16.72 -24.70 -9.97
CA ALA A 323 18.02 -25.28 -9.64
C ALA A 323 18.51 -26.26 -10.73
N ALA A 324 17.63 -27.14 -11.23
CA ALA A 324 17.96 -28.11 -12.28
C ALA A 324 18.30 -27.44 -13.61
N THR A 325 17.72 -26.28 -13.90
CA THR A 325 17.95 -25.52 -15.14
C THR A 325 18.86 -24.30 -14.95
N GLN A 326 19.48 -24.14 -13.77
CA GLN A 326 20.35 -23.02 -13.40
C GLN A 326 19.71 -21.64 -13.65
N ASN A 327 18.43 -21.49 -13.32
CA ASN A 327 17.63 -20.26 -13.47
C ASN A 327 17.35 -19.57 -12.12
N LEU A 328 18.11 -19.89 -11.07
CA LEU A 328 17.96 -19.25 -9.74
C LEU A 328 18.49 -17.81 -9.71
N GLU A 329 19.28 -17.39 -10.70
CA GLU A 329 19.64 -15.99 -10.92
C GLU A 329 18.97 -15.52 -12.21
N PHE A 330 18.19 -14.44 -12.15
CA PHE A 330 17.39 -13.98 -13.29
C PHE A 330 17.12 -12.48 -13.23
N MET A 331 16.82 -11.87 -14.39
CA MET A 331 16.27 -10.53 -14.43
C MET A 331 14.76 -10.60 -14.21
N TRP A 332 14.28 -10.06 -13.10
CA TRP A 332 12.85 -10.04 -12.79
C TRP A 332 12.20 -8.80 -13.38
N ARG A 333 11.26 -9.00 -14.30
CA ARG A 333 10.59 -7.96 -15.09
C ARG A 333 9.09 -7.93 -14.80
N GLN A 334 8.48 -6.75 -14.92
CA GLN A 334 7.01 -6.65 -14.95
C GLN A 334 6.45 -7.22 -16.26
N SER A 335 5.38 -8.03 -16.19
CA SER A 335 4.84 -8.72 -17.37
C SER A 335 4.35 -7.79 -18.50
N TRP A 336 4.09 -6.51 -18.20
CA TRP A 336 3.69 -5.48 -19.18
C TRP A 336 4.83 -4.54 -19.60
N ASP A 337 6.08 -4.77 -19.19
CA ASP A 337 7.21 -3.90 -19.54
C ASP A 337 7.93 -4.40 -20.81
N PRO A 338 7.75 -3.76 -21.97
CA PRO A 338 8.38 -4.21 -23.22
C PRO A 338 9.87 -3.83 -23.31
N ASP A 339 10.32 -2.83 -22.55
CA ASP A 339 11.58 -2.12 -22.77
C ASP A 339 12.69 -2.51 -21.77
N SER A 340 12.46 -3.53 -20.94
CA SER A 340 13.41 -3.97 -19.89
C SER A 340 13.70 -2.89 -18.82
N SER A 341 12.87 -1.85 -18.75
CA SER A 341 13.09 -0.69 -17.86
C SER A 341 12.90 -1.02 -16.39
N THR A 342 12.14 -2.09 -16.10
CA THR A 342 11.78 -2.58 -14.77
C THR A 342 12.64 -3.73 -14.28
N ASP A 343 13.58 -4.20 -15.10
CA ASP A 343 14.44 -5.33 -14.77
C ASP A 343 15.28 -5.07 -13.52
N ILE A 344 15.27 -6.03 -12.61
CA ILE A 344 16.18 -6.10 -11.46
C ILE A 344 16.84 -7.48 -11.41
N LEU A 345 18.14 -7.55 -11.14
CA LEU A 345 18.80 -8.84 -10.99
C LEU A 345 18.36 -9.49 -9.66
N CYS A 346 17.64 -10.60 -9.75
CA CYS A 346 17.13 -11.33 -8.60
C CYS A 346 17.92 -12.62 -8.39
N HIS A 347 18.36 -12.84 -7.14
CA HIS A 347 18.89 -14.10 -6.67
C HIS A 347 17.82 -14.84 -5.85
N MET A 348 17.40 -16.01 -6.33
CA MET A 348 16.59 -16.94 -5.55
C MET A 348 17.51 -17.92 -4.82
N MET A 349 17.41 -17.94 -3.50
CA MET A 349 18.11 -18.95 -2.69
C MET A 349 17.54 -20.36 -2.97
N PRO A 350 18.34 -21.44 -2.96
CA PRO A 350 17.94 -22.72 -3.55
C PRO A 350 17.21 -23.65 -2.59
N PHE A 351 17.40 -23.47 -1.29
CA PHE A 351 17.05 -24.47 -0.27
C PHE A 351 15.89 -24.01 0.62
N TYR A 352 15.53 -24.88 1.57
CA TYR A 352 14.31 -24.80 2.39
C TYR A 352 14.23 -23.54 3.27
N SER A 353 15.33 -23.17 3.94
CA SER A 353 15.37 -22.07 4.91
C SER A 353 16.56 -21.12 4.64
N TYR A 354 16.54 -19.95 5.28
CA TYR A 354 17.66 -19.01 5.32
C TYR A 354 18.60 -19.24 6.53
N ASP A 355 18.35 -20.26 7.34
CA ASP A 355 19.23 -20.63 8.44
C ASP A 355 20.54 -21.27 7.95
N VAL A 356 21.58 -21.27 8.80
CA VAL A 356 22.90 -21.82 8.45
C VAL A 356 22.85 -23.26 7.91
N PRO A 357 22.07 -24.20 8.50
CA PRO A 357 21.90 -25.54 7.93
C PRO A 357 21.43 -25.59 6.48
N HIS A 358 20.66 -24.63 6.00
CA HIS A 358 20.13 -24.63 4.63
C HIS A 358 20.73 -23.55 3.74
N THR A 359 21.88 -22.95 4.11
CA THR A 359 22.53 -21.92 3.28
C THR A 359 23.92 -22.30 2.79
N CYS A 360 24.63 -23.21 3.47
CA CYS A 360 25.98 -23.59 3.09
C CYS A 360 26.02 -24.52 1.86
N GLY A 361 24.99 -25.34 1.65
CA GLY A 361 24.93 -26.38 0.63
C GLY A 361 23.74 -27.32 0.83
N PRO A 362 23.63 -28.37 0.00
CA PRO A 362 22.44 -29.22 -0.04
C PRO A 362 22.25 -30.14 1.19
N ASP A 363 23.30 -30.44 1.95
CA ASP A 363 23.22 -31.35 3.09
C ASP A 363 23.18 -30.58 4.44
N PRO A 364 22.00 -30.42 5.05
CA PRO A 364 21.89 -29.68 6.29
C PRO A 364 22.55 -30.38 7.49
N LYS A 365 22.77 -31.70 7.42
CA LYS A 365 23.57 -32.43 8.42
C LYS A 365 25.03 -32.00 8.40
N ILE A 366 25.57 -31.66 7.23
CA ILE A 366 26.92 -31.13 7.10
C ILE A 366 26.94 -29.64 7.45
N CYS A 367 26.06 -28.83 6.86
CA CYS A 367 26.02 -27.39 7.07
C CYS A 367 25.79 -26.98 8.53
N CYS A 368 24.97 -27.73 9.26
CA CYS A 368 24.76 -27.46 10.69
C CYS A 368 26.05 -27.58 11.52
N GLN A 369 27.05 -28.35 11.07
CA GLN A 369 28.36 -28.45 11.73
C GLN A 369 29.25 -27.22 11.51
N PHE A 370 28.81 -26.24 10.72
CA PHE A 370 29.46 -24.95 10.52
C PHE A 370 28.62 -23.79 11.10
N ASP A 371 27.53 -24.09 11.80
CA ASP A 371 26.87 -23.14 12.69
C ASP A 371 27.52 -23.19 14.08
N PHE A 372 28.51 -22.35 14.32
CA PHE A 372 29.28 -22.39 15.57
C PHE A 372 28.50 -21.87 16.80
N LYS A 373 27.27 -21.36 16.67
CA LYS A 373 26.37 -21.17 17.86
C LYS A 373 25.95 -22.52 18.45
N ARG A 374 25.95 -23.59 17.64
CA ARG A 374 25.51 -24.94 18.04
C ARG A 374 26.65 -25.80 18.60
N LEU A 375 27.78 -25.19 18.97
CA LEU A 375 28.88 -25.89 19.65
C LEU A 375 28.38 -26.60 20.92
N PRO A 376 28.90 -27.82 21.22
CA PRO A 376 28.48 -28.56 22.40
C PRO A 376 28.58 -27.75 23.70
N GLY A 377 27.63 -27.96 24.61
CA GLY A 377 27.50 -27.22 25.86
C GLY A 377 26.56 -26.01 25.79
N GLY A 378 26.06 -25.67 24.60
CA GLY A 378 25.01 -24.67 24.39
C GLY A 378 23.58 -25.21 24.59
N ARG A 379 22.59 -24.31 24.42
CA ARG A 379 21.15 -24.67 24.47
C ARG A 379 20.59 -25.16 23.13
N ILE A 380 21.31 -24.94 22.03
CA ILE A 380 20.88 -25.24 20.67
C ILE A 380 21.83 -26.28 20.10
N ASN A 381 21.27 -27.34 19.51
CA ASN A 381 22.02 -28.46 18.94
C ASN A 381 21.64 -28.65 17.46
N CYS A 382 22.42 -29.47 16.75
CA CYS A 382 22.07 -29.90 15.40
C CYS A 382 21.01 -31.01 15.43
N PRO A 383 19.84 -30.83 14.78
CA PRO A 383 18.80 -31.86 14.71
C PRO A 383 19.29 -33.18 14.08
N TRP A 384 20.25 -33.09 13.16
CA TRP A 384 20.86 -34.24 12.49
C TRP A 384 21.92 -34.98 13.31
N LYS A 385 21.99 -34.72 14.63
CA LYS A 385 22.80 -35.45 15.63
C LYS A 385 24.32 -35.42 15.43
N VAL A 386 24.82 -34.56 14.56
CA VAL A 386 26.26 -34.30 14.39
C VAL A 386 26.54 -32.84 14.77
N PRO A 387 27.19 -32.57 15.91
CA PRO A 387 27.45 -31.21 16.34
C PRO A 387 28.62 -30.57 15.55
N PRO A 388 28.69 -29.23 15.49
CA PRO A 388 29.87 -28.52 15.05
C PRO A 388 31.07 -28.80 15.97
N LYS A 389 32.27 -28.64 15.41
CA LYS A 389 33.55 -28.74 16.12
C LYS A 389 34.32 -27.43 15.95
N ALA A 390 34.94 -26.93 17.01
CA ALA A 390 35.86 -25.81 16.89
C ALA A 390 36.98 -26.14 15.89
N ILE A 391 37.29 -25.20 15.01
CA ILE A 391 38.30 -25.35 13.97
C ILE A 391 39.67 -25.15 14.59
N THR A 392 40.54 -26.14 14.47
CA THR A 392 41.90 -26.15 14.99
C THR A 392 42.87 -26.50 13.87
N SER A 393 44.16 -26.26 14.08
CA SER A 393 45.20 -26.68 13.13
C SER A 393 45.16 -28.18 12.82
N ALA A 394 44.69 -29.00 13.76
CA ALA A 394 44.61 -30.45 13.60
C ALA A 394 43.43 -30.91 12.72
N ASN A 395 42.35 -30.14 12.61
CA ASN A 395 41.14 -30.54 11.87
C ASN A 395 40.81 -29.63 10.67
N VAL A 396 41.46 -28.47 10.52
CA VAL A 396 41.08 -27.47 9.53
C VAL A 396 41.05 -28.01 8.11
N ALA A 397 41.98 -28.89 7.72
CA ALA A 397 42.00 -29.49 6.38
C ALA A 397 40.77 -30.35 6.10
N GLU A 398 40.43 -31.29 6.99
CA GLU A 398 39.24 -32.14 6.88
C GLU A 398 37.95 -31.28 6.84
N ARG A 399 37.87 -30.28 7.74
CA ARG A 399 36.70 -29.41 7.86
C ARG A 399 36.54 -28.48 6.65
N ALA A 400 37.63 -27.93 6.14
CA ALA A 400 37.64 -27.08 4.95
C ALA A 400 37.21 -27.87 3.71
N GLN A 401 37.70 -29.10 3.54
CA GLN A 401 37.29 -29.96 2.43
C GLN A 401 35.80 -30.29 2.48
N LEU A 402 35.28 -30.60 3.67
CA LEU A 402 33.86 -30.91 3.88
C LEU A 402 32.96 -29.70 3.56
N LEU A 403 33.38 -28.49 3.95
CA LEU A 403 32.64 -27.26 3.64
C LEU A 403 32.75 -26.91 2.15
N LEU A 404 33.93 -27.08 1.56
CA LEU A 404 34.17 -26.80 0.15
C LEU A 404 33.33 -27.73 -0.76
N ASP A 405 33.14 -29.00 -0.40
CA ASP A 405 32.22 -29.90 -1.09
C ASP A 405 30.80 -29.32 -1.15
N GLN A 406 30.30 -28.79 -0.02
CA GLN A 406 28.98 -28.16 0.04
C GLN A 406 28.89 -26.89 -0.81
N TYR A 407 29.93 -26.04 -0.77
CA TYR A 407 30.02 -24.85 -1.62
C TYR A 407 30.04 -25.20 -3.11
N ARG A 408 30.85 -26.20 -3.50
CA ARG A 408 30.92 -26.68 -4.88
C ARG A 408 29.58 -27.23 -5.34
N LYS A 409 28.92 -28.07 -4.55
CA LYS A 409 27.55 -28.54 -4.84
C LYS A 409 26.56 -27.39 -4.99
N LYS A 410 26.54 -26.43 -4.07
CA LYS A 410 25.65 -25.27 -4.17
C LYS A 410 25.91 -24.47 -5.45
N SER A 411 27.18 -24.26 -5.82
CA SER A 411 27.55 -23.50 -7.01
C SER A 411 27.07 -24.13 -8.32
N LYS A 412 26.82 -25.45 -8.36
CA LYS A 412 26.25 -26.13 -9.53
C LYS A 412 24.83 -25.68 -9.87
N LEU A 413 24.11 -25.11 -8.89
CA LEU A 413 22.73 -24.64 -9.06
C LEU A 413 22.65 -23.25 -9.72
N TYR A 414 23.80 -22.59 -9.90
CA TYR A 414 23.92 -21.23 -10.41
C TYR A 414 24.75 -21.19 -11.69
N ARG A 415 24.61 -20.09 -12.46
CA ARG A 415 25.38 -19.90 -13.71
C ARG A 415 26.75 -19.29 -13.44
N SER A 416 26.83 -18.41 -12.44
CA SER A 416 28.07 -17.74 -12.06
C SER A 416 29.00 -18.66 -11.27
N LYS A 417 30.30 -18.32 -11.23
CA LYS A 417 31.29 -18.95 -10.32
C LYS A 417 31.49 -18.11 -9.06
N VAL A 418 30.50 -17.27 -8.76
CA VAL A 418 30.43 -16.41 -7.57
C VAL A 418 29.29 -16.94 -6.71
N LEU A 419 29.59 -17.38 -5.51
CA LEU A 419 28.65 -18.07 -4.63
C LEU A 419 28.32 -17.21 -3.41
N LEU A 420 27.03 -16.97 -3.23
CA LEU A 420 26.48 -16.36 -2.02
C LEU A 420 26.20 -17.43 -0.95
N VAL A 421 26.67 -17.21 0.28
CA VAL A 421 26.41 -18.10 1.43
C VAL A 421 25.96 -17.27 2.64
N PRO A 422 24.65 -17.13 2.88
CA PRO A 422 24.17 -16.46 4.09
C PRO A 422 24.61 -17.19 5.36
N LEU A 423 25.05 -16.43 6.37
CA LEU A 423 25.46 -16.94 7.67
C LEU A 423 24.65 -16.24 8.76
N GLY A 424 23.46 -16.75 9.03
CA GLY A 424 22.53 -16.18 9.98
C GLY A 424 21.32 -17.07 10.19
N ASP A 425 20.37 -16.54 10.96
CA ASP A 425 19.11 -17.13 11.40
C ASP A 425 18.36 -16.04 12.21
N ASP A 426 17.27 -16.40 12.85
CA ASP A 426 16.51 -15.52 13.75
C ASP A 426 17.32 -15.05 14.96
N PHE A 427 17.36 -13.73 15.14
CA PHE A 427 17.98 -13.03 16.28
C PHE A 427 19.37 -13.59 16.65
N ARG A 428 20.17 -13.91 15.63
CA ARG A 428 21.56 -14.38 15.78
C ARG A 428 22.47 -13.21 16.16
N TYR A 429 23.70 -13.53 16.56
CA TYR A 429 24.70 -12.54 16.96
C TYR A 429 24.31 -11.77 18.25
N ASP A 430 23.44 -12.36 19.09
CA ASP A 430 22.92 -11.75 20.32
C ASP A 430 23.93 -11.70 21.47
N LYS A 431 25.00 -12.50 21.39
CA LYS A 431 26.05 -12.58 22.41
C LYS A 431 27.45 -12.38 21.81
N PRO A 432 28.36 -11.65 22.48
CA PRO A 432 29.73 -11.46 21.99
C PRO A 432 30.50 -12.75 21.71
N GLN A 433 30.30 -13.80 22.52
CA GLN A 433 30.96 -15.10 22.34
C GLN A 433 30.53 -15.78 21.03
N GLU A 434 29.31 -15.50 20.58
CA GLU A 434 28.79 -16.04 19.34
C GLU A 434 29.43 -15.38 18.12
N TRP A 435 29.64 -14.05 18.16
CA TRP A 435 30.45 -13.34 17.17
C TRP A 435 31.85 -13.95 17.07
N ASP A 436 32.53 -14.13 18.21
CA ASP A 436 33.87 -14.71 18.24
C ASP A 436 33.89 -16.13 17.68
N ALA A 437 32.94 -16.97 18.10
CA ALA A 437 32.84 -18.34 17.62
C ALA A 437 32.60 -18.40 16.09
N GLN A 438 31.70 -17.60 15.55
CA GLN A 438 31.44 -17.59 14.10
C GLN A 438 32.65 -17.05 13.34
N PHE A 439 33.10 -15.83 13.65
CA PHE A 439 34.13 -15.17 12.87
C PHE A 439 35.49 -15.87 12.96
N LEU A 440 35.92 -16.33 14.14
CA LEU A 440 37.24 -16.97 14.29
C LEU A 440 37.30 -18.34 13.59
N ASN A 441 36.24 -19.14 13.68
CA ASN A 441 36.24 -20.47 13.05
C ASN A 441 36.15 -20.36 11.53
N TYR A 442 35.28 -19.49 11.00
CA TYR A 442 35.21 -19.24 9.56
C TYR A 442 36.51 -18.62 9.02
N GLN A 443 37.14 -17.69 9.75
CA GLN A 443 38.40 -17.11 9.30
C GLN A 443 39.51 -18.16 9.18
N ARG A 444 39.60 -19.11 10.13
CA ARG A 444 40.55 -20.24 10.03
C ARG A 444 40.28 -21.12 8.80
N LEU A 445 39.02 -21.33 8.45
CA LEU A 445 38.64 -22.06 7.24
C LEU A 445 39.02 -21.28 5.98
N PHE A 446 38.75 -19.98 5.94
CA PHE A 446 39.12 -19.11 4.80
C PHE A 446 40.63 -19.03 4.62
N ASP A 447 41.38 -18.81 5.70
CA ASP A 447 42.84 -18.75 5.67
C ASP A 447 43.43 -20.07 5.13
N PHE A 448 42.86 -21.21 5.51
CA PHE A 448 43.26 -22.51 4.95
C PHE A 448 42.91 -22.63 3.46
N LEU A 449 41.65 -22.39 3.08
CA LEU A 449 41.18 -22.53 1.70
C LEU A 449 41.98 -21.63 0.74
N ASN A 450 42.19 -20.38 1.12
CA ASN A 450 42.88 -19.38 0.28
C ASN A 450 44.40 -19.60 0.21
N ALA A 451 44.99 -20.32 1.17
CA ALA A 451 46.41 -20.67 1.16
C ALA A 451 46.75 -21.90 0.29
N HIS A 452 45.73 -22.59 -0.24
CA HIS A 452 45.88 -23.81 -1.07
C HIS A 452 45.32 -23.57 -2.48
N PRO A 453 46.13 -23.03 -3.41
CA PRO A 453 45.68 -22.72 -4.77
C PRO A 453 45.16 -23.92 -5.56
N ASP A 454 45.60 -25.13 -5.21
CA ASP A 454 45.12 -26.41 -5.76
C ASP A 454 43.64 -26.70 -5.45
N LEU A 455 43.05 -26.01 -4.47
CA LEU A 455 41.62 -26.11 -4.18
C LEU A 455 40.76 -25.19 -5.07
N HIS A 456 41.37 -24.32 -5.87
CA HIS A 456 40.70 -23.44 -6.84
C HIS A 456 39.50 -22.68 -6.25
N VAL A 457 39.67 -22.10 -5.06
CA VAL A 457 38.63 -21.35 -4.34
C VAL A 457 39.20 -20.10 -3.68
N GLN A 458 38.40 -19.04 -3.65
CA GLN A 458 38.62 -17.85 -2.84
C GLN A 458 37.40 -17.63 -1.95
N ALA A 459 37.55 -17.84 -0.64
CA ALA A 459 36.47 -17.68 0.33
C ALA A 459 36.74 -16.50 1.27
N GLN A 460 35.73 -15.67 1.50
CA GLN A 460 35.82 -14.52 2.40
C GLN A 460 34.46 -14.16 2.99
N PHE A 461 34.48 -13.35 4.06
CA PHE A 461 33.26 -12.65 4.46
C PHE A 461 32.93 -11.59 3.40
N GLY A 462 31.65 -11.45 3.10
CA GLY A 462 31.12 -10.47 2.17
C GLY A 462 29.87 -9.78 2.69
N THR A 463 29.45 -8.76 1.98
CA THR A 463 28.09 -8.23 2.02
C THR A 463 27.30 -8.68 0.79
N LEU A 464 26.03 -8.24 0.69
CA LEU A 464 25.22 -8.53 -0.49
C LEU A 464 25.74 -7.78 -1.73
N SER A 465 26.21 -6.54 -1.56
CA SER A 465 26.84 -5.78 -2.64
C SER A 465 28.15 -6.42 -3.10
N ASP A 466 28.99 -6.94 -2.20
CA ASP A 466 30.23 -7.65 -2.58
C ASP A 466 29.93 -8.84 -3.54
N TYR A 467 28.86 -9.60 -3.25
CA TYR A 467 28.42 -10.72 -4.08
C TYR A 467 27.94 -10.26 -5.47
N PHE A 468 27.01 -9.31 -5.54
CA PHE A 468 26.47 -8.85 -6.83
C PHE A 468 27.52 -8.12 -7.66
N ASP A 469 28.38 -7.31 -7.04
CA ASP A 469 29.47 -6.61 -7.74
C ASP A 469 30.48 -7.62 -8.32
N ALA A 470 30.79 -8.70 -7.60
CA ALA A 470 31.63 -9.78 -8.12
C ALA A 470 30.97 -10.50 -9.30
N LEU A 471 29.66 -10.75 -9.25
CA LEU A 471 28.90 -11.35 -10.35
C LEU A 471 28.94 -10.45 -11.60
N TYR A 472 28.62 -9.15 -11.45
CA TYR A 472 28.68 -8.18 -12.54
C TYR A 472 30.09 -8.06 -13.14
N LYS A 473 31.10 -8.02 -12.28
CA LYS A 473 32.51 -7.95 -12.69
C LYS A 473 32.94 -9.21 -13.44
N GLN A 474 32.51 -10.40 -13.01
CA GLN A 474 32.83 -11.67 -13.65
C GLN A 474 32.40 -11.68 -15.13
N VAL A 475 31.25 -11.07 -15.44
CA VAL A 475 30.71 -11.01 -16.81
C VAL A 475 31.02 -9.69 -17.54
N GLY A 476 31.74 -8.75 -16.91
CA GLY A 476 32.11 -7.47 -17.51
C GLY A 476 30.94 -6.50 -17.77
N ILE A 477 29.91 -6.52 -16.94
CA ILE A 477 28.68 -5.71 -17.11
C ILE A 477 28.50 -4.72 -15.96
N VAL A 478 27.89 -3.57 -16.24
CA VAL A 478 27.58 -2.53 -15.24
C VAL A 478 26.38 -2.96 -14.38
N PRO A 479 26.38 -2.72 -13.06
CA PRO A 479 25.24 -3.03 -12.20
C PRO A 479 23.90 -2.49 -12.74
N GLY A 480 22.87 -3.33 -12.67
CA GLY A 480 21.53 -3.02 -13.18
C GLY A 480 21.30 -3.35 -14.66
N MET A 481 22.33 -3.77 -15.40
CA MET A 481 22.18 -4.34 -16.74
C MET A 481 22.09 -5.87 -16.68
N ARG A 482 21.43 -6.48 -17.68
CA ARG A 482 21.28 -7.94 -17.78
C ARG A 482 22.64 -8.64 -18.00
N PRO A 483 23.09 -9.53 -17.10
CA PRO A 483 24.24 -10.40 -17.36
C PRO A 483 24.00 -11.35 -18.54
N PRO A 484 24.97 -11.57 -19.45
CA PRO A 484 24.86 -12.53 -20.53
C PRO A 484 24.49 -13.92 -20.03
N GLY A 485 23.52 -14.56 -20.70
CA GLY A 485 23.07 -15.91 -20.37
C GLY A 485 22.16 -16.02 -19.15
N PHE A 486 21.85 -14.93 -18.43
CA PHE A 486 20.85 -14.96 -17.35
C PHE A 486 19.45 -14.79 -17.94
N PRO A 487 18.45 -15.60 -17.54
CA PRO A 487 17.09 -15.52 -18.08
C PRO A 487 16.35 -14.28 -17.60
N VAL A 488 15.35 -13.84 -18.37
CA VAL A 488 14.32 -12.90 -17.92
C VAL A 488 13.11 -13.69 -17.43
N VAL A 489 12.66 -13.37 -16.21
CA VAL A 489 11.48 -13.97 -15.57
C VAL A 489 10.41 -12.89 -15.36
N SER A 490 9.15 -13.22 -15.64
CA SER A 490 8.01 -12.43 -15.16
C SER A 490 6.95 -13.29 -14.47
N GLY A 491 6.05 -12.63 -13.75
CA GLY A 491 5.08 -13.25 -12.86
C GLY A 491 5.51 -13.13 -11.40
N ASP A 492 4.77 -13.78 -10.52
CA ASP A 492 5.00 -13.79 -9.08
C ASP A 492 5.35 -15.20 -8.58
N PHE A 493 5.59 -15.31 -7.27
CA PHE A 493 5.93 -16.56 -6.60
C PHE A 493 4.90 -16.93 -5.52
N PHE A 494 3.61 -16.72 -5.83
CA PHE A 494 2.49 -17.19 -5.02
C PHE A 494 1.77 -18.38 -5.68
N SER A 495 1.19 -19.32 -4.92
CA SER A 495 1.19 -19.41 -3.44
C SER A 495 2.38 -20.24 -2.93
N TYR A 496 3.03 -19.78 -1.86
CA TYR A 496 4.15 -20.47 -1.25
C TYR A 496 3.73 -21.78 -0.56
N ALA A 497 4.50 -22.85 -0.77
CA ALA A 497 4.48 -24.04 0.06
C ALA A 497 5.91 -24.40 0.43
N ASP A 498 6.15 -24.59 1.72
CA ASP A 498 7.47 -24.94 2.24
C ASP A 498 7.75 -26.43 2.12
N ARG A 499 6.73 -27.29 2.24
CA ARG A 499 6.80 -28.75 2.06
C ARG A 499 5.42 -29.34 1.73
N GLU A 500 5.42 -30.54 1.15
CA GLU A 500 4.20 -31.34 0.97
C GLU A 500 3.06 -30.49 0.35
N ASP A 501 1.88 -30.50 0.97
CA ASP A 501 0.71 -29.70 0.61
C ASP A 501 0.48 -28.52 1.59
N HIS A 502 1.53 -28.09 2.29
CA HIS A 502 1.48 -27.00 3.27
C HIS A 502 1.49 -25.66 2.55
N TYR A 503 0.39 -25.32 1.88
CA TYR A 503 0.22 -24.01 1.24
C TYR A 503 -0.06 -22.93 2.30
N TRP A 504 0.73 -21.87 2.24
CA TRP A 504 0.67 -20.72 3.15
C TRP A 504 -0.35 -19.72 2.62
N THR A 505 -1.62 -20.11 2.51
CA THR A 505 -2.70 -19.22 2.01
C THR A 505 -3.66 -18.79 3.11
N GLY A 506 -3.55 -19.37 4.32
CA GLY A 506 -4.36 -18.96 5.47
C GLY A 506 -4.09 -17.52 5.90
N TYR A 507 -2.83 -17.08 5.79
CA TYR A 507 -2.44 -15.72 6.20
C TYR A 507 -3.00 -14.62 5.28
N TYR A 508 -3.49 -14.97 4.09
CA TYR A 508 -4.24 -14.05 3.24
C TYR A 508 -5.51 -13.53 3.94
N THR A 509 -6.05 -14.29 4.90
CA THR A 509 -7.29 -13.92 5.61
C THR A 509 -7.10 -13.75 7.12
N SER A 510 -6.12 -14.42 7.74
CA SER A 510 -5.90 -14.39 9.19
C SER A 510 -5.98 -12.99 9.80
N ARG A 511 -6.79 -12.84 10.87
CA ARG A 511 -7.01 -11.57 11.57
C ARG A 511 -7.52 -10.44 10.66
N PRO A 512 -8.66 -10.63 9.97
CA PRO A 512 -9.13 -9.71 8.93
C PRO A 512 -9.49 -8.32 9.46
N PHE A 513 -9.85 -8.21 10.76
CA PHE A 513 -10.12 -6.94 11.41
C PHE A 513 -8.93 -5.96 11.29
N TYR A 514 -7.71 -6.41 11.59
CA TYR A 514 -6.53 -5.54 11.55
C TYR A 514 -6.04 -5.29 10.13
N LYS A 515 -6.25 -6.24 9.20
CA LYS A 515 -6.04 -5.99 7.76
C LYS A 515 -6.91 -4.82 7.27
N SER A 516 -8.20 -4.83 7.64
CA SER A 516 -9.13 -3.73 7.34
C SER A 516 -8.70 -2.42 8.01
N MET A 517 -8.36 -2.47 9.31
CA MET A 517 -7.90 -1.30 10.05
C MET A 517 -6.62 -0.68 9.45
N GLY A 518 -5.69 -1.51 8.95
CA GLY A 518 -4.50 -1.06 8.24
C GLY A 518 -4.83 -0.23 7.01
N ARG A 519 -5.82 -0.64 6.20
CA ARG A 519 -6.31 0.14 5.04
C ARG A 519 -6.97 1.45 5.43
N VAL A 520 -7.73 1.44 6.52
CA VAL A 520 -8.33 2.68 7.07
C VAL A 520 -7.23 3.65 7.48
N LEU A 521 -6.19 3.17 8.19
CA LEU A 521 -5.05 4.01 8.59
C LEU A 521 -4.29 4.56 7.38
N GLU A 522 -4.00 3.71 6.39
CA GLU A 522 -3.33 4.09 5.15
C GLU A 522 -4.06 5.23 4.42
N ALA A 523 -5.39 5.12 4.26
CA ALA A 523 -6.20 6.17 3.64
C ALA A 523 -6.18 7.49 4.46
N HIS A 524 -6.26 7.40 5.79
CA HIS A 524 -6.19 8.58 6.67
C HIS A 524 -4.80 9.22 6.64
N LEU A 525 -3.73 8.43 6.55
CA LEU A 525 -2.36 8.94 6.50
C LEU A 525 -2.16 9.75 5.23
N ARG A 526 -2.50 9.18 4.06
CA ARG A 526 -2.44 9.89 2.79
C ARG A 526 -3.25 11.18 2.82
N GLY A 527 -4.49 11.13 3.31
CA GLY A 527 -5.34 12.31 3.42
C GLY A 527 -4.76 13.39 4.34
N ALA A 528 -4.23 12.99 5.50
CA ALA A 528 -3.63 13.90 6.46
C ALA A 528 -2.35 14.56 5.93
N GLU A 529 -1.47 13.81 5.27
CA GLU A 529 -0.23 14.35 4.69
C GLU A 529 -0.51 15.38 3.59
N ILE A 530 -1.46 15.09 2.69
CA ILE A 530 -1.89 16.02 1.65
C ILE A 530 -2.43 17.31 2.31
N LEU A 531 -3.39 17.17 3.22
CA LEU A 531 -4.08 18.32 3.80
C LEU A 531 -3.12 19.16 4.67
N TYR A 532 -2.25 18.52 5.45
CA TYR A 532 -1.20 19.18 6.20
C TYR A 532 -0.25 19.96 5.29
N SER A 533 0.16 19.37 4.16
CA SER A 533 1.07 20.01 3.20
C SER A 533 0.44 21.24 2.56
N LEU A 534 -0.85 21.16 2.18
CA LEU A 534 -1.62 22.29 1.66
C LEU A 534 -1.74 23.39 2.72
N ALA A 535 -2.16 23.05 3.95
CA ALA A 535 -2.31 24.01 5.04
C ALA A 535 -0.98 24.71 5.38
N LEU A 536 0.12 23.95 5.48
CA LEU A 536 1.45 24.49 5.74
C LEU A 536 1.91 25.42 4.62
N SER A 537 1.66 25.06 3.35
CA SER A 537 1.95 25.92 2.21
C SER A 537 1.20 27.25 2.31
N HIS A 538 -0.12 27.21 2.55
CA HIS A 538 -0.92 28.42 2.74
C HIS A 538 -0.48 29.25 3.95
N ALA A 539 -0.09 28.60 5.07
CA ALA A 539 0.45 29.29 6.24
C ALA A 539 1.74 30.04 5.93
N ARG A 540 2.67 29.44 5.21
CA ARG A 540 3.92 30.09 4.80
C ARG A 540 3.69 31.26 3.85
N HIS A 541 2.81 31.11 2.86
CA HIS A 541 2.48 32.20 1.93
C HIS A 541 1.82 33.39 2.64
N ALA A 542 1.02 33.12 3.68
CA ALA A 542 0.38 34.16 4.49
C ALA A 542 1.29 34.74 5.60
N GLY A 543 2.52 34.24 5.79
CA GLY A 543 3.39 34.65 6.90
C GLY A 543 2.91 34.18 8.28
N MET A 544 2.12 33.10 8.33
CA MET A 544 1.42 32.57 9.51
C MET A 544 2.00 31.25 10.02
N ASP A 545 3.20 30.88 9.58
CA ASP A 545 3.85 29.62 9.97
C ASP A 545 4.01 29.47 11.49
N SER A 546 4.25 30.58 12.20
CA SER A 546 4.33 30.62 13.67
C SER A 546 3.00 30.34 14.38
N LYS A 547 1.85 30.50 13.72
CA LYS A 547 0.51 30.23 14.28
C LYS A 547 -0.01 28.83 13.97
N TYR A 548 0.51 28.18 12.92
CA TYR A 548 0.11 26.84 12.51
C TYR A 548 0.90 25.76 13.29
N PRO A 549 0.27 24.66 13.76
CA PRO A 549 0.93 23.67 14.59
C PRO A 549 1.94 22.81 13.82
N LEU A 550 3.18 23.28 13.68
CA LEU A 550 4.27 22.50 13.06
C LEU A 550 4.58 21.20 13.82
N SER A 551 4.17 21.09 15.08
CA SER A 551 4.27 19.87 15.89
C SER A 551 3.43 18.71 15.32
N ASP A 552 2.40 19.00 14.52
CA ASP A 552 1.57 17.97 13.88
C ASP A 552 2.38 17.09 12.91
N TYR A 553 3.53 17.57 12.41
CA TYR A 553 4.43 16.76 11.60
C TYR A 553 4.99 15.53 12.36
N ALA A 554 5.17 15.63 13.68
CA ALA A 554 5.59 14.49 14.50
C ALA A 554 4.50 13.41 14.53
N MET A 555 3.23 13.81 14.61
CA MET A 555 2.08 12.89 14.54
C MET A 555 2.00 12.16 13.20
N LEU A 556 2.26 12.86 12.09
CA LEU A 556 2.37 12.23 10.76
C LEU A 556 3.51 11.22 10.70
N THR A 557 4.68 11.59 11.23
CA THR A 557 5.86 10.71 11.28
C THR A 557 5.59 9.45 12.09
N ASP A 558 4.98 9.59 13.27
CA ASP A 558 4.62 8.46 14.13
C ASP A 558 3.60 7.54 13.45
N ALA A 559 2.61 8.11 12.76
CA ALA A 559 1.64 7.35 11.98
C ALA A 559 2.28 6.59 10.82
N ARG A 560 3.19 7.23 10.06
CA ARG A 560 3.95 6.58 8.98
C ARG A 560 4.79 5.43 9.50
N ARG A 561 5.49 5.62 10.62
CA ARG A 561 6.30 4.57 11.26
C ARG A 561 5.49 3.41 11.79
N ASN A 562 4.33 3.67 12.40
CA ASN A 562 3.45 2.60 12.89
C ASN A 562 2.76 1.85 11.74
N LEU A 563 2.32 2.54 10.68
CA LEU A 563 1.81 1.89 9.48
C LEU A 563 2.90 1.06 8.81
N GLY A 564 4.11 1.61 8.69
CA GLY A 564 5.27 0.91 8.14
C GLY A 564 5.66 -0.31 8.97
N LEU A 565 5.62 -0.21 10.31
CA LEU A 565 5.83 -1.34 11.21
C LEU A 565 4.79 -2.44 10.98
N PHE A 566 3.53 -2.05 10.77
CA PHE A 566 2.43 -2.98 10.51
C PHE A 566 2.55 -3.68 9.14
N GLN A 567 3.39 -3.20 8.22
CA GLN A 567 3.65 -3.92 6.97
C GLN A 567 4.56 -5.13 7.17
N HIS A 568 5.19 -5.31 8.34
CA HIS A 568 6.02 -6.49 8.62
C HIS A 568 5.27 -7.79 8.35
N HIS A 569 6.00 -8.79 7.87
CA HIS A 569 5.47 -10.09 7.47
C HIS A 569 4.88 -10.94 8.61
N ASP A 570 4.89 -10.51 9.88
CA ASP A 570 4.03 -11.10 10.94
C ASP A 570 2.94 -10.19 11.49
N ALA A 571 2.87 -8.95 11.00
CA ALA A 571 1.91 -7.95 11.43
C ALA A 571 0.63 -8.01 10.57
N ILE A 572 0.65 -7.44 9.36
CA ILE A 572 -0.51 -7.43 8.45
C ILE A 572 -0.96 -8.84 8.02
N THR A 573 -0.03 -9.79 7.99
CA THR A 573 -0.29 -11.21 7.72
C THR A 573 -1.15 -11.87 8.78
N GLY A 574 -1.15 -11.32 10.00
CA GLY A 574 -1.91 -11.82 11.13
C GLY A 574 -1.32 -13.08 11.78
N THR A 575 -0.01 -13.28 11.64
CA THR A 575 0.69 -14.50 12.08
C THR A 575 1.43 -14.35 13.42
N ALA A 576 1.47 -13.13 13.97
CA ALA A 576 1.99 -12.87 15.32
C ALA A 576 1.09 -13.44 16.44
N LYS A 577 1.66 -13.57 17.64
CA LYS A 577 0.93 -13.92 18.86
C LYS A 577 -0.05 -12.84 19.26
N GLU A 578 -1.09 -13.24 20.01
CA GLU A 578 -2.18 -12.34 20.40
C GLU A 578 -1.70 -11.03 21.07
N ALA A 579 -0.82 -11.13 22.05
CA ALA A 579 -0.29 -9.94 22.74
C ALA A 579 0.47 -8.97 21.80
N VAL A 580 1.05 -9.49 20.72
CA VAL A 580 1.76 -8.69 19.71
C VAL A 580 0.75 -8.03 18.76
N VAL A 581 -0.31 -8.74 18.39
CA VAL A 581 -1.38 -8.17 17.58
C VAL A 581 -2.11 -7.05 18.32
N VAL A 582 -2.34 -7.21 19.62
CA VAL A 582 -2.86 -6.11 20.46
C VAL A 582 -1.91 -4.92 20.47
N ASP A 583 -0.59 -5.13 20.55
CA ASP A 583 0.40 -4.03 20.45
C ASP A 583 0.29 -3.28 19.11
N TYR A 584 0.18 -4.01 17.99
CA TYR A 584 -0.07 -3.39 16.68
C TYR A 584 -1.41 -2.63 16.66
N GLY A 585 -2.49 -3.25 17.12
CA GLY A 585 -3.81 -2.61 17.17
C GLY A 585 -3.82 -1.30 17.96
N VAL A 586 -3.15 -1.28 19.12
CA VAL A 586 -3.01 -0.05 19.93
C VAL A 586 -2.23 1.02 19.17
N ARG A 587 -1.14 0.66 18.49
CA ARG A 587 -0.36 1.60 17.65
C ARG A 587 -1.20 2.14 16.50
N LEU A 588 -1.94 1.28 15.79
CA LEU A 588 -2.83 1.68 14.69
C LEU A 588 -3.93 2.64 15.18
N LEU A 589 -4.57 2.35 16.32
CA LEU A 589 -5.60 3.21 16.89
C LEU A 589 -5.04 4.58 17.28
N HIS A 590 -3.91 4.60 17.98
CA HIS A 590 -3.24 5.84 18.36
C HIS A 590 -2.87 6.68 17.13
N SER A 591 -2.31 6.05 16.10
CA SER A 591 -2.00 6.72 14.83
C SER A 591 -3.26 7.26 14.14
N LEU A 592 -4.37 6.52 14.09
CA LEU A 592 -5.64 7.01 13.55
C LEU A 592 -6.15 8.25 14.29
N MET A 593 -6.07 8.27 15.63
CA MET A 593 -6.46 9.43 16.44
C MET A 593 -5.58 10.65 16.14
N ASN A 594 -4.27 10.44 16.04
CA ASN A 594 -3.31 11.48 15.69
C ASN A 594 -3.57 12.06 14.30
N LEU A 595 -3.81 11.21 13.30
CA LEU A 595 -4.12 11.67 11.94
C LEU A 595 -5.44 12.42 11.85
N LYS A 596 -6.48 11.98 12.56
CA LYS A 596 -7.73 12.74 12.68
C LYS A 596 -7.48 14.13 13.26
N ARG A 597 -6.58 14.27 14.24
CA ARG A 597 -6.19 15.57 14.79
C ARG A 597 -5.51 16.45 13.75
N VAL A 598 -4.55 15.91 13.00
CA VAL A 598 -3.87 16.65 11.92
C VAL A 598 -4.87 17.12 10.86
N ILE A 599 -5.78 16.24 10.44
CA ILE A 599 -6.84 16.58 9.48
C ILE A 599 -7.73 17.72 10.02
N ILE A 600 -8.16 17.63 11.28
CA ILE A 600 -8.98 18.67 11.93
C ILE A 600 -8.27 20.02 11.93
N ASN A 601 -7.00 20.07 12.35
CA ASN A 601 -6.23 21.30 12.44
C ASN A 601 -5.98 21.91 11.06
N ALA A 602 -5.62 21.09 10.07
CA ALA A 602 -5.38 21.52 8.70
C ALA A 602 -6.66 22.00 8.02
N ALA A 603 -7.76 21.26 8.16
CA ALA A 603 -9.07 21.66 7.64
C ALA A 603 -9.53 22.99 8.26
N HIS A 604 -9.45 23.14 9.59
CA HIS A 604 -9.80 24.39 10.28
C HIS A 604 -9.00 25.58 9.74
N TYR A 605 -7.67 25.43 9.57
CA TYR A 605 -6.86 26.49 8.99
C TYR A 605 -7.28 26.84 7.56
N LEU A 606 -7.55 25.82 6.73
CA LEU A 606 -7.86 26.02 5.31
C LEU A 606 -9.24 26.65 5.07
N VAL A 607 -10.26 26.28 5.86
CA VAL A 607 -11.63 26.82 5.68
C VAL A 607 -11.83 28.25 6.19
N LEU A 608 -10.95 28.75 7.06
CA LEU A 608 -11.05 30.14 7.55
C LEU A 608 -10.75 31.15 6.44
N ALA A 609 -11.65 32.11 6.21
CA ALA A 609 -11.38 33.20 5.28
C ALA A 609 -10.28 34.14 5.83
N ASP A 610 -10.40 34.55 7.10
CA ASP A 610 -9.38 35.30 7.81
C ASP A 610 -8.42 34.35 8.55
N LYS A 611 -7.19 34.23 8.05
CA LYS A 611 -6.16 33.37 8.65
C LYS A 611 -5.65 33.92 9.99
N GLU A 612 -5.81 35.22 10.27
CA GLU A 612 -5.43 35.81 11.56
C GLU A 612 -6.30 35.29 12.71
N ALA A 613 -7.55 34.93 12.41
CA ALA A 613 -8.52 34.36 13.35
C ALA A 613 -8.22 32.91 13.74
N TYR A 614 -7.27 32.25 13.06
CA TYR A 614 -6.87 30.89 13.42
C TYR A 614 -6.22 30.88 14.80
N HIS A 615 -6.76 30.07 15.69
CA HIS A 615 -6.19 29.79 16.99
C HIS A 615 -6.04 28.28 17.18
N TYR A 616 -4.81 27.86 17.48
CA TYR A 616 -4.50 26.49 17.84
C TYR A 616 -4.72 26.27 19.33
N ASP A 617 -5.72 25.46 19.69
CA ASP A 617 -5.95 25.00 21.05
C ASP A 617 -5.89 23.46 21.09
N LEU A 618 -4.91 22.93 21.82
CA LEU A 618 -4.72 21.48 21.96
C LEU A 618 -5.89 20.81 22.70
N ALA A 619 -6.45 21.48 23.71
CA ALA A 619 -7.48 20.93 24.59
C ALA A 619 -8.88 20.96 23.96
N VAL A 620 -9.15 21.95 23.11
CA VAL A 620 -10.47 22.15 22.50
C VAL A 620 -10.35 22.21 20.97
N PRO A 621 -10.41 21.07 20.25
CA PRO A 621 -10.40 21.08 18.79
C PRO A 621 -11.64 21.78 18.24
N PHE A 622 -11.44 22.57 17.17
CA PHE A 622 -12.52 23.32 16.52
C PHE A 622 -13.53 22.42 15.79
N LEU A 623 -13.05 21.35 15.13
CA LEU A 623 -13.88 20.34 14.47
C LEU A 623 -13.87 19.02 15.26
N GLY A 624 -14.97 18.28 15.17
CA GLY A 624 -15.05 16.89 15.62
C GLY A 624 -14.94 15.93 14.43
N ALA A 625 -14.49 14.69 14.68
CA ALA A 625 -14.51 13.63 13.67
C ALA A 625 -15.92 13.00 13.56
N ASP A 626 -16.32 12.64 12.35
CA ASP A 626 -17.59 11.93 12.07
C ASP A 626 -17.58 10.47 12.58
N GLU A 627 -16.43 9.94 12.98
CA GLU A 627 -16.27 8.59 13.48
C GLU A 627 -15.36 8.57 14.70
N ALA A 628 -15.75 7.80 15.72
CA ALA A 628 -14.91 7.42 16.85
C ALA A 628 -14.72 5.90 16.93
N ARG A 629 -13.64 5.48 17.57
CA ARG A 629 -13.37 4.08 17.92
C ARG A 629 -12.99 4.04 19.40
N LEU A 630 -13.67 3.19 20.15
CA LEU A 630 -13.46 3.09 21.59
C LEU A 630 -12.12 2.42 21.90
N ASN A 631 -11.94 1.20 21.38
CA ASN A 631 -10.74 0.39 21.59
C ASN A 631 -10.17 -0.11 20.26
N GLN A 632 -8.98 -0.68 20.35
CA GLN A 632 -8.21 -1.19 19.21
C GLN A 632 -8.87 -2.37 18.46
N ASP A 633 -9.83 -3.04 19.10
CA ASP A 633 -10.64 -4.15 18.59
C ASP A 633 -12.13 -3.78 18.40
N SER A 634 -12.45 -2.48 18.47
CA SER A 634 -13.82 -1.98 18.30
C SER A 634 -14.09 -1.54 16.87
N LEU A 635 -15.28 -1.85 16.38
CA LEU A 635 -15.79 -1.28 15.13
C LEU A 635 -15.95 0.24 15.24
N PRO A 636 -15.88 0.96 14.10
CA PRO A 636 -16.11 2.39 14.07
C PRO A 636 -17.56 2.74 14.41
N GLU A 637 -17.75 3.77 15.24
CA GLU A 637 -19.07 4.34 15.55
C GLU A 637 -19.19 5.75 14.97
N LYS A 638 -20.26 5.99 14.21
CA LYS A 638 -20.58 7.29 13.62
C LYS A 638 -21.04 8.28 14.69
N THR A 639 -20.54 9.51 14.64
CA THR A 639 -20.95 10.60 15.53
C THR A 639 -22.34 11.10 15.16
N ILE A 640 -23.25 11.20 16.14
CA ILE A 640 -24.58 11.77 15.94
C ILE A 640 -24.51 13.30 16.03
N ILE A 641 -24.77 13.98 14.92
CA ILE A 641 -24.84 15.44 14.85
C ILE A 641 -26.15 15.92 15.49
N LYS A 642 -26.03 16.62 16.61
CA LYS A 642 -27.17 17.21 17.31
C LYS A 642 -27.58 18.53 16.64
N LEU A 643 -28.76 18.54 16.03
CA LEU A 643 -29.37 19.72 15.42
C LEU A 643 -30.36 20.36 16.39
N ASP A 644 -30.05 21.59 16.80
CA ASP A 644 -30.84 22.42 17.71
C ASP A 644 -31.23 23.75 17.02
N ALA A 645 -31.32 24.86 17.76
CA ALA A 645 -31.58 26.18 17.19
C ALA A 645 -30.40 26.74 16.38
N THR A 646 -29.18 26.26 16.66
CA THR A 646 -27.95 26.67 15.98
C THR A 646 -27.60 25.70 14.84
N PRO A 647 -27.21 26.21 13.67
CA PRO A 647 -26.76 25.35 12.58
C PRO A 647 -25.42 24.67 12.93
N ARG A 648 -25.22 23.48 12.37
CA ARG A 648 -23.96 22.72 12.45
C ARG A 648 -23.28 22.73 11.10
N PHE A 649 -21.95 22.75 11.11
CA PHE A 649 -21.16 22.73 9.89
C PHE A 649 -20.40 21.41 9.78
N VAL A 650 -20.33 20.86 8.57
CA VAL A 650 -19.57 19.65 8.26
C VAL A 650 -18.60 19.99 7.15
N VAL A 651 -17.34 19.60 7.33
CA VAL A 651 -16.29 19.76 6.31
C VAL A 651 -15.98 18.40 5.73
N VAL A 652 -16.06 18.29 4.40
CA VAL A 652 -15.76 17.07 3.64
C VAL A 652 -14.50 17.32 2.83
N PHE A 653 -13.54 16.40 2.91
CA PHE A 653 -12.28 16.48 2.17
C PHE A 653 -12.22 15.38 1.12
N ASN A 654 -11.86 15.74 -0.12
CA ASN A 654 -11.54 14.80 -1.17
C ASN A 654 -10.01 14.71 -1.35
N PRO A 655 -9.36 13.61 -0.91
CA PRO A 655 -7.91 13.44 -1.03
C PRO A 655 -7.46 13.01 -2.44
N LEU A 656 -8.37 12.88 -3.40
CA LEU A 656 -8.04 12.51 -4.78
C LEU A 656 -7.73 13.76 -5.61
N GLU A 657 -6.82 13.61 -6.57
CA GLU A 657 -6.45 14.62 -7.56
C GLU A 657 -7.51 14.86 -8.64
N GLN A 658 -8.67 14.21 -8.50
CA GLN A 658 -9.80 14.28 -9.41
C GLN A 658 -11.04 14.73 -8.67
N GLU A 659 -11.89 15.49 -9.36
CA GLU A 659 -13.23 15.81 -8.87
C GLU A 659 -14.04 14.51 -8.77
N ARG A 660 -14.84 14.37 -7.71
CA ARG A 660 -15.61 13.15 -7.46
C ARG A 660 -17.05 13.46 -7.08
N LEU A 661 -17.99 12.87 -7.79
CA LEU A 661 -19.38 12.77 -7.35
C LEU A 661 -19.50 11.59 -6.38
N SER A 662 -20.00 11.83 -5.17
CA SER A 662 -20.04 10.82 -4.09
C SER A 662 -21.20 11.07 -3.13
N ILE A 663 -21.72 9.99 -2.55
CA ILE A 663 -22.70 10.07 -1.46
C ILE A 663 -21.99 10.24 -0.12
N VAL A 664 -22.24 11.37 0.55
CA VAL A 664 -21.83 11.62 1.93
C VAL A 664 -22.98 11.26 2.87
N SER A 665 -22.75 10.35 3.82
CA SER A 665 -23.77 9.90 4.77
C SER A 665 -23.40 10.27 6.21
N LEU A 666 -24.31 10.99 6.87
CA LEU A 666 -24.16 11.53 8.22
C LEU A 666 -25.29 11.04 9.14
N LEU A 667 -25.04 11.00 10.46
CA LEU A 667 -26.07 10.71 11.45
C LEU A 667 -26.57 11.99 12.12
N VAL A 668 -27.89 12.14 12.25
CA VAL A 668 -28.53 13.29 12.90
C VAL A 668 -29.60 12.85 13.89
N ASN A 669 -29.95 13.72 14.82
CA ASN A 669 -30.92 13.42 15.88
C ASN A 669 -32.39 13.77 15.57
N THR A 670 -32.69 14.21 14.34
CA THR A 670 -34.02 14.69 13.96
C THR A 670 -34.30 14.40 12.49
N PRO A 671 -35.54 14.02 12.12
CA PRO A 671 -35.92 13.82 10.72
C PRO A 671 -36.24 15.15 10.01
N ARG A 672 -36.28 16.26 10.75
CA ARG A 672 -36.57 17.61 10.29
C ARG A 672 -35.26 18.34 10.00
N ILE A 673 -34.75 18.21 8.78
CA ILE A 673 -33.43 18.72 8.41
C ILE A 673 -33.49 19.58 7.14
N ARG A 674 -32.63 20.59 7.09
CA ARG A 674 -32.26 21.29 5.87
C ARG A 674 -30.73 21.32 5.78
N VAL A 675 -30.22 20.97 4.60
CA VAL A 675 -28.79 21.01 4.27
C VAL A 675 -28.56 22.07 3.21
N LEU A 676 -27.60 22.95 3.43
CA LEU A 676 -27.15 23.96 2.47
C LEU A 676 -25.70 23.68 2.05
N ASN A 677 -25.38 24.00 0.80
CA ASN A 677 -23.99 24.06 0.32
C ASN A 677 -23.30 25.38 0.74
N GLU A 678 -22.06 25.58 0.28
CA GLU A 678 -21.24 26.75 0.58
C GLU A 678 -21.86 28.07 0.07
N GLU A 679 -22.61 28.00 -1.03
CA GLU A 679 -23.33 29.12 -1.64
C GLU A 679 -24.69 29.42 -0.95
N GLY A 680 -25.05 28.65 0.08
CA GLY A 680 -26.32 28.80 0.80
C GLY A 680 -27.54 28.21 0.06
N GLN A 681 -27.32 27.46 -1.01
CA GLN A 681 -28.37 26.79 -1.77
C GLN A 681 -28.80 25.49 -1.07
N PRO A 682 -30.11 25.20 -0.99
CA PRO A 682 -30.58 23.98 -0.36
C PRO A 682 -30.28 22.75 -1.23
N LEU A 683 -29.74 21.70 -0.61
CA LEU A 683 -29.47 20.42 -1.24
C LEU A 683 -30.60 19.42 -0.98
N ALA A 684 -30.94 18.62 -2.00
CA ALA A 684 -31.78 17.46 -1.83
C ALA A 684 -31.05 16.40 -0.99
N VAL A 685 -31.77 15.76 -0.05
CA VAL A 685 -31.22 14.73 0.83
C VAL A 685 -32.11 13.50 0.87
N GLN A 686 -31.48 12.32 0.92
CA GLN A 686 -32.18 11.09 1.29
C GLN A 686 -32.12 10.91 2.81
N LEU A 687 -33.29 10.89 3.45
CA LEU A 687 -33.44 10.54 4.85
C LEU A 687 -33.75 9.04 4.99
N SER A 688 -32.96 8.33 5.79
CA SER A 688 -33.16 6.89 6.06
C SER A 688 -33.17 6.59 7.55
N ALA A 689 -33.93 5.58 7.94
CA ALA A 689 -33.94 5.10 9.32
C ALA A 689 -32.57 4.48 9.68
N GLN A 690 -32.06 4.76 10.87
CA GLN A 690 -30.98 3.97 11.45
C GLN A 690 -31.53 2.81 12.25
N TRP A 691 -30.76 1.73 12.34
CA TRP A 691 -31.21 0.46 12.92
C TRP A 691 -30.22 -0.04 13.95
N THR A 692 -30.75 -0.47 15.10
CA THR A 692 -29.96 -1.12 16.16
C THR A 692 -29.96 -2.63 16.05
N SER A 693 -30.93 -3.19 15.33
CA SER A 693 -31.07 -4.62 15.03
C SER A 693 -31.70 -4.81 13.64
N ALA A 694 -31.99 -6.07 13.26
CA ALA A 694 -32.71 -6.37 12.03
C ALA A 694 -34.13 -5.78 11.98
N THR A 695 -34.77 -5.55 13.13
CA THR A 695 -36.19 -5.17 13.25
C THR A 695 -36.43 -3.88 14.04
N ASP A 696 -35.39 -3.32 14.67
CA ASP A 696 -35.52 -2.18 15.58
C ASP A 696 -34.85 -0.93 15.01
N MET A 697 -35.68 0.07 14.70
CA MET A 697 -35.19 1.40 14.35
C MET A 697 -34.61 2.08 15.60
N ALA A 698 -33.44 2.72 15.44
CA ALA A 698 -32.83 3.52 16.48
C ALA A 698 -33.72 4.75 16.78
N PRO A 699 -34.10 4.99 18.05
CA PRO A 699 -34.89 6.15 18.40
C PRO A 699 -34.04 7.41 18.24
N ASP A 700 -34.63 8.47 17.67
CA ASP A 700 -33.99 9.77 17.49
C ASP A 700 -32.62 9.72 16.78
N VAL A 701 -32.39 8.74 15.89
CA VAL A 701 -31.20 8.67 15.04
C VAL A 701 -31.58 8.39 13.60
N TYR A 702 -31.10 9.21 12.69
CA TYR A 702 -31.45 9.17 11.27
C TYR A 702 -30.21 9.31 10.40
N GLN A 703 -30.18 8.60 9.27
CA GLN A 703 -29.17 8.80 8.24
C GLN A 703 -29.61 9.89 7.29
N VAL A 704 -28.73 10.85 7.05
CA VAL A 704 -28.89 11.85 6.00
C VAL A 704 -27.80 11.57 4.97
N SER A 705 -28.22 11.21 3.76
CA SER A 705 -27.32 10.94 2.63
C SER A 705 -27.47 12.05 1.59
N ILE A 706 -26.34 12.59 1.17
CA ILE A 706 -26.24 13.81 0.35
C ILE A 706 -25.37 13.46 -0.86
N ASN A 707 -25.88 13.70 -2.06
CA ASN A 707 -25.06 13.60 -3.27
C ASN A 707 -24.23 14.88 -3.42
N MET A 708 -22.91 14.74 -3.39
CA MET A 708 -21.99 15.88 -3.42
C MET A 708 -20.94 15.71 -4.52
N ARG A 709 -20.71 16.82 -5.23
CA ARG A 709 -19.59 16.97 -6.16
C ARG A 709 -18.42 17.58 -5.40
N LEU A 710 -17.43 16.77 -5.10
CA LEU A 710 -16.28 17.16 -4.28
C LEU A 710 -15.11 17.59 -5.18
N PRO A 711 -14.54 18.78 -4.97
CA PRO A 711 -13.41 19.27 -5.76
C PRO A 711 -12.16 18.41 -5.58
N ALA A 712 -11.31 18.34 -6.60
CA ALA A 712 -10.01 17.67 -6.52
C ALA A 712 -9.12 18.29 -5.43
N LEU A 713 -8.55 17.46 -4.54
CA LEU A 713 -7.72 17.87 -3.40
C LEU A 713 -8.35 18.97 -2.54
N GLY A 714 -9.68 19.09 -2.57
CA GLY A 714 -10.41 20.24 -2.05
C GLY A 714 -11.32 19.89 -0.88
N LEU A 715 -11.74 20.95 -0.19
CA LEU A 715 -12.68 20.90 0.93
C LEU A 715 -14.04 21.40 0.46
N SER A 716 -15.10 20.83 1.02
CA SER A 716 -16.47 21.31 0.86
C SER A 716 -17.15 21.44 2.22
N ILE A 717 -17.94 22.48 2.41
CA ILE A 717 -18.64 22.81 3.65
C ILE A 717 -20.14 22.62 3.45
N LEU A 718 -20.76 21.92 4.38
CA LEU A 718 -22.20 21.77 4.48
C LEU A 718 -22.70 22.49 5.73
N GLN A 719 -23.84 23.17 5.62
CA GLN A 719 -24.56 23.71 6.76
C GLN A 719 -25.84 22.89 7.01
N LEU A 720 -25.92 22.26 8.17
CA LEU A 720 -27.06 21.46 8.62
C LEU A 720 -27.87 22.26 9.65
N SER A 721 -29.18 22.31 9.47
CA SER A 721 -30.08 22.98 10.42
C SER A 721 -31.39 22.23 10.57
N LYS A 722 -32.04 22.40 11.72
CA LYS A 722 -33.39 21.87 11.92
C LYS A 722 -34.40 22.70 11.12
N SER A 723 -35.15 22.07 10.23
CA SER A 723 -36.13 22.75 9.37
C SER A 723 -37.44 21.98 9.30
N PHE A 724 -38.55 22.70 9.34
CA PHE A 724 -39.89 22.15 9.11
C PHE A 724 -40.25 22.09 7.62
N ASP A 725 -39.52 22.82 6.78
CA ASP A 725 -39.64 22.69 5.33
C ASP A 725 -38.99 21.37 4.89
N SER A 726 -39.82 20.48 4.34
CA SER A 726 -39.44 19.14 3.91
C SER A 726 -39.31 18.99 2.40
N HIS A 727 -39.40 20.06 1.60
CA HIS A 727 -39.37 19.94 0.13
C HIS A 727 -38.14 19.20 -0.38
N ASN A 728 -36.97 19.48 0.20
CA ASN A 728 -35.71 18.87 -0.19
C ASN A 728 -35.34 17.61 0.62
N THR A 729 -36.18 17.20 1.56
CA THR A 729 -35.94 16.00 2.40
C THR A 729 -36.78 14.84 1.91
N LEU A 730 -36.15 13.93 1.18
CA LEU A 730 -36.80 12.78 0.57
C LEU A 730 -36.62 11.55 1.46
N LYS A 731 -37.73 10.99 1.93
CA LYS A 731 -37.71 9.84 2.84
C LYS A 731 -37.61 8.55 2.07
N SER A 732 -36.71 7.66 2.51
CA SER A 732 -36.71 6.27 2.06
C SER A 732 -37.92 5.50 2.60
N SER A 733 -38.24 4.40 1.91
CA SER A 733 -39.25 3.43 2.33
C SER A 733 -38.61 2.10 2.68
N VAL A 734 -39.25 1.34 3.56
CA VAL A 734 -38.71 0.07 4.06
C VAL A 734 -39.71 -1.06 3.87
N ARG A 735 -39.24 -2.15 3.28
CA ARG A 735 -39.92 -3.46 3.24
C ARG A 735 -39.12 -4.44 4.09
N LEU A 736 -39.81 -5.08 5.04
CA LEU A 736 -39.17 -5.94 6.03
C LEU A 736 -39.78 -7.35 5.96
N PHE A 737 -38.98 -8.32 5.58
CA PHE A 737 -39.38 -9.70 5.34
C PHE A 737 -38.93 -10.58 6.51
N LEU A 738 -39.90 -11.18 7.21
CA LEU A 738 -39.66 -11.96 8.43
C LEU A 738 -39.60 -13.47 8.21
N HIS A 739 -40.03 -13.96 7.04
CA HIS A 739 -39.99 -15.38 6.65
C HIS A 739 -40.55 -16.33 7.72
N GLY A 740 -41.73 -16.01 8.27
CA GLY A 740 -42.43 -16.82 9.27
C GLY A 740 -41.90 -16.67 10.70
N ARG A 741 -40.92 -15.80 10.94
CA ARG A 741 -40.48 -15.48 12.30
C ARG A 741 -41.44 -14.53 13.00
N ASP A 742 -41.81 -14.86 14.22
CA ASP A 742 -42.57 -13.98 15.12
C ASP A 742 -41.60 -13.07 15.87
N LEU A 743 -41.29 -11.91 15.28
CA LEU A 743 -40.37 -10.91 15.84
C LEU A 743 -41.09 -9.57 15.99
N PRO A 744 -40.94 -8.87 17.14
CA PRO A 744 -41.46 -7.53 17.29
C PRO A 744 -40.73 -6.57 16.34
N VAL A 745 -41.48 -5.69 15.68
CA VAL A 745 -40.93 -4.67 14.78
C VAL A 745 -41.21 -3.29 15.38
N HIS A 746 -40.16 -2.63 15.88
CA HIS A 746 -40.26 -1.29 16.43
C HIS A 746 -40.03 -0.25 15.34
N LYS A 747 -41.14 0.33 14.86
CA LYS A 747 -41.18 1.29 13.74
C LYS A 747 -41.16 2.72 14.25
N HIS A 748 -40.60 3.63 13.45
CA HIS A 748 -40.68 5.06 13.65
C HIS A 748 -41.65 5.70 12.63
N GLU A 749 -42.57 6.57 13.09
CA GLU A 749 -43.61 7.19 12.24
C GLU A 749 -43.04 8.03 11.09
N ALA A 750 -41.78 8.45 11.19
CA ALA A 750 -41.14 9.25 10.14
C ALA A 750 -41.01 8.50 8.81
N PHE A 751 -41.03 7.16 8.79
CA PHE A 751 -40.78 6.35 7.60
C PHE A 751 -41.92 5.37 7.30
N PRO A 752 -42.29 5.18 6.02
CA PRO A 752 -43.20 4.10 5.65
C PRO A 752 -42.52 2.74 5.77
N VAL A 753 -43.08 1.86 6.63
CA VAL A 753 -42.55 0.51 6.87
C VAL A 753 -43.62 -0.56 6.63
N ARG A 754 -43.42 -1.37 5.59
CA ARG A 754 -44.25 -2.53 5.25
C ARG A 754 -43.60 -3.81 5.75
N VAL A 755 -44.30 -4.54 6.63
CA VAL A 755 -43.86 -5.85 7.13
C VAL A 755 -44.51 -6.93 6.29
N ILE A 756 -43.70 -7.87 5.80
CA ILE A 756 -44.10 -8.95 4.90
C ILE A 756 -43.77 -10.27 5.61
N PRO A 757 -44.79 -11.01 6.12
CA PRO A 757 -44.57 -12.23 6.89
C PRO A 757 -43.89 -13.34 6.08
N THR A 758 -44.24 -13.46 4.80
CA THR A 758 -43.69 -14.47 3.89
C THR A 758 -43.61 -13.86 2.49
N ALA A 759 -42.45 -13.93 1.86
CA ALA A 759 -42.28 -13.56 0.46
C ALA A 759 -41.84 -14.77 -0.36
N THR A 760 -42.56 -14.99 -1.46
CA THR A 760 -42.25 -16.01 -2.46
C THR A 760 -41.80 -15.38 -3.79
N GLU A 761 -42.12 -14.10 -4.01
CA GLU A 761 -41.76 -13.38 -5.23
C GLU A 761 -40.40 -12.69 -5.07
N ASP A 762 -39.56 -12.87 -6.09
CA ASP A 762 -38.29 -12.17 -6.21
C ASP A 762 -38.52 -10.67 -6.46
N PHE A 763 -37.53 -9.85 -6.11
CA PHE A 763 -37.60 -8.39 -6.29
C PHE A 763 -36.27 -7.85 -6.81
N CYS A 764 -36.26 -6.66 -7.38
CA CYS A 764 -35.04 -6.05 -7.93
C CYS A 764 -34.85 -4.63 -7.42
N LEU A 765 -33.58 -4.21 -7.37
CA LEU A 765 -33.17 -2.81 -7.27
C LEU A 765 -32.73 -2.36 -8.65
N GLU A 766 -33.03 -1.12 -9.02
CA GLU A 766 -32.75 -0.59 -10.36
C GLU A 766 -32.39 0.89 -10.30
N ASN A 767 -31.34 1.25 -11.05
CA ASN A 767 -30.99 2.63 -11.38
C ASN A 767 -30.89 2.77 -12.91
N GLN A 768 -30.42 3.92 -13.40
CA GLN A 768 -30.28 4.19 -14.83
C GLN A 768 -29.23 3.33 -15.57
N HIS A 769 -28.34 2.63 -14.84
CA HIS A 769 -27.20 1.89 -15.37
C HIS A 769 -27.25 0.38 -15.12
N MET A 770 -27.98 -0.06 -14.10
CA MET A 770 -27.92 -1.43 -13.61
C MET A 770 -29.22 -1.82 -12.92
N ARG A 771 -29.60 -3.09 -13.13
CA ARG A 771 -30.67 -3.78 -12.42
C ARG A 771 -30.11 -5.00 -11.70
N ALA A 772 -30.36 -5.13 -10.40
CA ALA A 772 -29.91 -6.23 -9.56
C ALA A 772 -31.11 -6.92 -8.92
N CYS A 773 -31.30 -8.22 -9.15
CA CYS A 773 -32.45 -8.97 -8.65
C CYS A 773 -32.08 -9.95 -7.54
N PHE A 774 -32.97 -10.09 -6.57
CA PHE A 774 -32.77 -10.78 -5.30
C PHE A 774 -33.88 -11.81 -5.05
N SER A 775 -33.52 -12.89 -4.37
CA SER A 775 -34.49 -13.91 -3.96
C SER A 775 -35.46 -13.36 -2.92
N GLY A 776 -36.77 -13.53 -3.17
CA GLY A 776 -37.80 -13.13 -2.21
C GLY A 776 -37.69 -13.82 -0.85
N GLY A 777 -37.28 -15.10 -0.84
CA GLY A 777 -37.24 -15.93 0.37
C GLY A 777 -35.94 -15.87 1.17
N SER A 778 -34.83 -15.42 0.57
CA SER A 778 -33.51 -15.39 1.24
C SER A 778 -32.81 -14.04 1.17
N GLY A 779 -33.28 -13.11 0.34
CA GLY A 779 -32.61 -11.83 0.07
C GLY A 779 -31.30 -11.98 -0.71
N SER A 780 -30.97 -13.17 -1.24
CA SER A 780 -29.72 -13.38 -1.97
C SER A 780 -29.74 -12.81 -3.38
N LEU A 781 -28.65 -12.17 -3.81
CA LEU A 781 -28.47 -11.73 -5.19
C LEU A 781 -28.54 -12.93 -6.16
N LYS A 782 -29.36 -12.79 -7.20
CA LYS A 782 -29.64 -13.83 -8.22
C LYS A 782 -29.20 -13.44 -9.63
N SER A 783 -29.20 -12.15 -9.94
CA SER A 783 -28.78 -11.67 -11.25
C SER A 783 -28.45 -10.18 -11.23
N VAL A 784 -27.63 -9.79 -12.19
CA VAL A 784 -27.27 -8.40 -12.48
C VAL A 784 -27.39 -8.18 -13.98
N HIS A 785 -27.98 -7.06 -14.39
CA HIS A 785 -28.07 -6.63 -15.78
C HIS A 785 -27.56 -5.20 -15.88
N GLN A 786 -26.50 -4.95 -16.66
CA GLN A 786 -26.03 -3.58 -16.94
C GLN A 786 -26.72 -3.05 -18.19
N ALA A 787 -26.98 -1.75 -18.20
CA ALA A 787 -27.57 -1.06 -19.33
C ALA A 787 -26.62 -1.14 -20.54
N GLY A 788 -27.10 -1.74 -21.63
CA GLY A 788 -26.33 -1.96 -22.86
C GLY A 788 -25.81 -3.39 -23.03
N ASP A 789 -25.84 -4.21 -21.98
CA ASP A 789 -25.50 -5.64 -22.10
C ASP A 789 -26.58 -6.40 -22.88
N ALA A 790 -26.16 -7.35 -23.71
CA ALA A 790 -27.09 -8.15 -24.51
C ALA A 790 -27.88 -9.17 -23.67
N GLN A 791 -27.35 -9.58 -22.51
CA GLN A 791 -27.93 -10.59 -21.63
C GLN A 791 -27.81 -10.21 -20.16
N GLU A 792 -28.75 -10.69 -19.36
CA GLU A 792 -28.70 -10.60 -17.90
C GLU A 792 -27.73 -11.66 -17.35
N GLN A 793 -26.78 -11.23 -16.53
CA GLN A 793 -25.79 -12.09 -15.90
C GLN A 793 -26.43 -12.80 -14.71
N LYS A 794 -26.64 -14.12 -14.83
CA LYS A 794 -27.15 -14.93 -13.72
C LYS A 794 -26.01 -15.26 -12.76
N LEU A 795 -26.33 -15.26 -11.47
CA LEU A 795 -25.38 -15.62 -10.44
C LEU A 795 -26.07 -16.25 -9.22
N SER A 796 -25.30 -17.01 -8.45
CA SER A 796 -25.71 -17.47 -7.12
C SER A 796 -24.66 -17.06 -6.11
N ARG A 797 -25.11 -16.41 -5.05
CA ARG A 797 -24.26 -15.99 -3.92
C ARG A 797 -24.44 -16.96 -2.76
N GLN A 798 -23.36 -17.50 -2.23
CA GLN A 798 -23.40 -18.46 -1.12
C GLN A 798 -22.33 -18.17 -0.06
N PHE A 799 -22.73 -18.28 1.21
CA PHE A 799 -21.78 -18.38 2.31
C PHE A 799 -21.42 -19.86 2.52
N LEU A 800 -20.13 -20.12 2.71
CA LEU A 800 -19.55 -21.45 2.81
C LEU A 800 -18.65 -21.54 4.02
N ILE A 801 -18.47 -22.76 4.53
CA ILE A 801 -17.64 -23.07 5.68
C ILE A 801 -16.67 -24.19 5.28
N TYR A 802 -15.37 -23.93 5.45
CA TYR A 802 -14.33 -24.95 5.48
C TYR A 802 -14.09 -25.40 6.92
N GLY A 803 -13.84 -26.70 7.13
CA GLY A 803 -13.26 -27.20 8.37
C GLY A 803 -11.74 -27.28 8.27
N THR A 804 -11.12 -27.87 9.27
CA THR A 804 -9.68 -28.20 9.25
C THR A 804 -9.48 -29.69 9.45
N ARG A 805 -8.39 -30.22 8.90
CA ARG A 805 -8.06 -31.65 8.99
C ARG A 805 -7.95 -32.12 10.45
N SER A 806 -8.26 -33.40 10.67
CA SER A 806 -8.14 -34.05 11.98
C SER A 806 -6.73 -34.59 12.27
N THR A 807 -5.84 -34.57 11.28
CA THR A 807 -4.45 -35.03 11.36
C THR A 807 -3.56 -34.09 12.20
N LYS A 808 -2.28 -34.45 12.34
CA LYS A 808 -1.30 -33.66 13.09
C LYS A 808 -1.11 -32.25 12.49
N ASP A 809 -1.07 -32.16 11.16
CA ASP A 809 -0.98 -30.89 10.44
C ASP A 809 -2.40 -30.33 10.24
N LYS A 810 -2.61 -29.08 10.67
CA LYS A 810 -3.91 -28.39 10.69
C LYS A 810 -3.78 -27.00 10.11
N SER A 811 -4.91 -26.44 9.68
CA SER A 811 -5.01 -25.01 9.40
C SER A 811 -4.57 -24.21 10.63
N GLY A 812 -3.98 -23.05 10.38
CA GLY A 812 -3.55 -22.12 11.40
C GLY A 812 -3.41 -20.72 10.82
N ALA A 813 -2.63 -19.86 11.48
CA ALA A 813 -2.47 -18.49 10.99
C ALA A 813 -1.82 -18.43 9.59
N TYR A 814 -0.87 -19.34 9.31
CA TYR A 814 -0.15 -19.43 8.05
C TYR A 814 -0.86 -20.35 7.03
N LEU A 815 -1.15 -21.58 7.44
CA LEU A 815 -1.59 -22.66 6.57
C LEU A 815 -3.11 -22.72 6.44
N PHE A 816 -3.59 -22.93 5.21
CA PHE A 816 -4.97 -23.31 4.95
C PHE A 816 -5.02 -24.78 4.52
N LEU A 817 -5.43 -25.67 5.45
CA LEU A 817 -5.50 -27.11 5.24
C LEU A 817 -6.94 -27.60 5.48
N PRO A 818 -7.84 -27.39 4.51
CA PRO A 818 -9.24 -27.77 4.66
C PRO A 818 -9.41 -29.29 4.79
N ASP A 819 -10.50 -29.69 5.47
CA ASP A 819 -10.92 -31.10 5.61
C ASP A 819 -11.69 -31.66 4.41
N GLY A 820 -11.78 -30.88 3.32
CA GLY A 820 -12.45 -31.22 2.08
C GLY A 820 -13.06 -29.98 1.42
N GLU A 821 -13.99 -30.22 0.50
CA GLU A 821 -14.77 -29.14 -0.14
C GLU A 821 -15.58 -28.33 0.88
N ALA A 822 -15.72 -27.03 0.58
CA ALA A 822 -16.51 -26.11 1.38
C ALA A 822 -17.97 -26.57 1.48
N LYS A 823 -18.56 -26.47 2.67
CA LYS A 823 -19.97 -26.81 2.91
C LYS A 823 -20.82 -25.55 3.00
N PRO A 824 -22.07 -25.54 2.51
CA PRO A 824 -22.97 -24.39 2.70
C PRO A 824 -23.11 -24.01 4.17
N TYR A 825 -23.04 -22.71 4.45
CA TYR A 825 -23.41 -22.16 5.75
C TYR A 825 -24.93 -22.27 5.91
N VAL A 826 -25.36 -23.00 6.93
CA VAL A 826 -26.79 -23.22 7.23
C VAL A 826 -27.15 -22.42 8.48
N PRO A 827 -27.88 -21.30 8.36
CA PRO A 827 -28.35 -20.57 9.53
C PRO A 827 -29.42 -21.39 10.28
N LYS A 828 -29.49 -21.23 11.61
CA LYS A 828 -30.50 -21.90 12.45
C LYS A 828 -31.93 -21.46 12.12
N ASP A 829 -32.08 -20.16 11.84
CA ASP A 829 -33.35 -19.53 11.50
C ASP A 829 -33.29 -18.94 10.08
N PRO A 830 -34.43 -18.81 9.39
CA PRO A 830 -34.53 -17.99 8.18
C PRO A 830 -34.03 -16.55 8.45
N PRO A 831 -33.27 -15.95 7.52
CA PRO A 831 -32.76 -14.60 7.72
C PRO A 831 -33.88 -13.56 7.65
N VAL A 832 -33.74 -12.48 8.42
CA VAL A 832 -34.53 -11.27 8.21
C VAL A 832 -33.94 -10.53 7.02
N VAL A 833 -34.79 -10.15 6.07
CA VAL A 833 -34.38 -9.33 4.90
C VAL A 833 -35.03 -7.97 5.03
N ARG A 834 -34.20 -6.92 4.95
CA ARG A 834 -34.65 -5.53 4.95
C ARG A 834 -34.28 -4.90 3.62
N VAL A 835 -35.27 -4.38 2.91
CA VAL A 835 -35.10 -3.63 1.67
C VAL A 835 -35.41 -2.17 1.96
N THR A 836 -34.43 -1.30 1.78
CA THR A 836 -34.57 0.15 1.90
C THR A 836 -34.52 0.74 0.49
N GLU A 837 -35.53 1.51 0.10
CA GLU A 837 -35.61 2.14 -1.22
C GLU A 837 -35.67 3.66 -1.06
N GLY A 838 -34.75 4.37 -1.71
CA GLY A 838 -34.66 5.82 -1.66
C GLY A 838 -34.05 6.42 -2.92
N PRO A 839 -34.11 7.75 -3.07
CA PRO A 839 -33.73 8.46 -4.31
C PRO A 839 -32.24 8.45 -4.64
N PHE A 840 -31.36 8.32 -3.65
CA PHE A 840 -29.91 8.34 -3.82
C PHE A 840 -29.27 6.96 -3.70
N PHE A 841 -29.86 6.07 -2.91
CA PHE A 841 -29.50 4.67 -2.90
C PHE A 841 -30.67 3.80 -2.47
N SER A 842 -30.64 2.56 -2.92
CA SER A 842 -31.45 1.46 -2.43
C SER A 842 -30.55 0.33 -1.94
N GLU A 843 -30.97 -0.43 -0.94
CA GLU A 843 -30.16 -1.51 -0.38
C GLU A 843 -31.00 -2.70 0.09
N VAL A 844 -30.37 -3.87 0.08
CA VAL A 844 -30.87 -5.11 0.66
C VAL A 844 -29.92 -5.52 1.79
N ALA A 845 -30.41 -5.49 3.03
CA ALA A 845 -29.69 -5.98 4.19
C ALA A 845 -30.26 -7.34 4.63
N VAL A 846 -29.40 -8.35 4.73
CA VAL A 846 -29.74 -9.72 5.10
C VAL A 846 -29.05 -10.09 6.41
N TYR A 847 -29.83 -10.49 7.41
CA TYR A 847 -29.37 -10.77 8.76
C TYR A 847 -29.37 -12.27 9.04
N TYR A 848 -28.19 -12.89 8.98
CA TYR A 848 -27.93 -14.24 9.45
C TYR A 848 -27.41 -14.21 10.90
N GLN A 849 -27.30 -15.39 11.52
CA GLN A 849 -26.81 -15.49 12.91
C GLN A 849 -25.40 -14.89 13.13
N HIS A 850 -24.47 -15.08 12.19
CA HIS A 850 -23.06 -14.65 12.31
C HIS A 850 -22.67 -13.58 11.28
N ILE A 851 -23.58 -13.23 10.37
CA ILE A 851 -23.29 -12.43 9.19
C ILE A 851 -24.42 -11.44 8.97
N GLN A 852 -24.09 -10.16 8.86
CA GLN A 852 -24.96 -9.15 8.30
C GLN A 852 -24.37 -8.73 6.94
N GLU A 853 -25.07 -9.06 5.87
CA GLU A 853 -24.72 -8.68 4.50
C GLU A 853 -25.59 -7.47 4.10
N VAL A 854 -24.99 -6.44 3.52
CA VAL A 854 -25.71 -5.32 2.89
C VAL A 854 -25.23 -5.19 1.45
N VAL A 855 -26.15 -5.31 0.50
CA VAL A 855 -25.93 -5.04 -0.92
C VAL A 855 -26.63 -3.73 -1.27
N ARG A 856 -25.87 -2.72 -1.67
CA ARG A 856 -26.36 -1.37 -1.97
C ARG A 856 -26.15 -1.04 -3.45
N LEU A 857 -27.18 -0.48 -4.06
CA LEU A 857 -27.16 0.12 -5.38
C LEU A 857 -27.38 1.62 -5.22
N TYR A 858 -26.41 2.41 -5.68
CA TYR A 858 -26.55 3.86 -5.69
C TYR A 858 -27.35 4.32 -6.90
N ASN A 859 -28.31 5.21 -6.68
CA ASN A 859 -29.16 5.78 -7.72
C ASN A 859 -28.57 7.09 -8.28
N VAL A 860 -27.24 7.25 -8.21
CA VAL A 860 -26.50 8.43 -8.67
C VAL A 860 -25.69 8.17 -9.94
N ALA A 861 -25.31 9.23 -10.64
CA ALA A 861 -24.32 9.15 -11.72
C ALA A 861 -22.91 8.93 -11.14
N GLY A 862 -21.98 8.43 -11.96
CA GLY A 862 -20.60 8.17 -11.54
C GLY A 862 -20.32 6.71 -11.16
N VAL A 863 -19.10 6.42 -10.70
CA VAL A 863 -18.60 5.05 -10.45
C VAL A 863 -19.50 4.28 -9.49
N ASP A 864 -19.99 4.96 -8.45
CA ASP A 864 -20.84 4.35 -7.42
C ASP A 864 -22.17 3.82 -8.00
N GLY A 865 -22.71 4.46 -9.04
CA GLY A 865 -23.93 4.01 -9.74
C GLY A 865 -23.70 2.89 -10.75
N LEU A 866 -22.44 2.62 -11.13
CA LEU A 866 -22.08 1.54 -12.07
C LEU A 866 -21.78 0.21 -11.37
N SER A 867 -21.87 0.16 -10.04
CA SER A 867 -21.45 -1.01 -9.25
C SER A 867 -22.41 -1.29 -8.09
N LEU A 868 -22.32 -2.51 -7.57
CA LEU A 868 -22.96 -2.89 -6.31
C LEU A 868 -21.93 -2.82 -5.19
N GLU A 869 -22.24 -2.08 -4.15
CA GLU A 869 -21.45 -2.09 -2.91
C GLU A 869 -21.94 -3.25 -2.04
N ILE A 870 -21.04 -4.16 -1.66
CA ILE A 870 -21.34 -5.28 -0.77
C ILE A 870 -20.51 -5.10 0.50
N SER A 871 -21.19 -5.03 1.65
CA SER A 871 -20.54 -5.03 2.96
C SER A 871 -20.99 -6.24 3.77
N CYS A 872 -20.06 -6.84 4.51
CA CYS A 872 -20.32 -7.99 5.37
C CYS A 872 -19.75 -7.71 6.76
N LEU A 873 -20.63 -7.61 7.76
CA LEU A 873 -20.23 -7.67 9.16
C LEU A 873 -20.26 -9.13 9.59
N VAL A 874 -19.11 -9.64 10.02
CA VAL A 874 -18.91 -11.07 10.34
C VAL A 874 -18.47 -11.22 11.79
N ASP A 875 -19.18 -12.06 12.55
CA ASP A 875 -18.82 -12.47 13.90
C ASP A 875 -18.88 -13.98 14.03
N ILE A 876 -17.71 -14.63 13.90
CA ILE A 876 -17.55 -16.08 13.99
C ILE A 876 -16.78 -16.49 15.26
N ARG A 877 -16.80 -15.66 16.32
CA ARG A 877 -16.04 -15.93 17.56
C ARG A 877 -16.46 -17.23 18.27
N ASP A 878 -17.68 -17.70 18.03
CA ASP A 878 -18.20 -18.97 18.55
C ASP A 878 -17.89 -20.18 17.63
N HIS A 879 -17.27 -19.95 16.47
CA HIS A 879 -16.84 -20.99 15.54
C HIS A 879 -15.36 -21.35 15.72
N ILE A 880 -15.10 -22.61 16.07
CA ILE A 880 -13.75 -23.14 16.28
C ILE A 880 -13.37 -24.03 15.09
N ASN A 881 -12.15 -23.86 14.55
CA ASN A 881 -11.63 -24.62 13.41
C ASN A 881 -12.50 -24.51 12.15
N LYS A 882 -13.08 -23.33 11.93
CA LYS A 882 -13.91 -23.03 10.76
C LYS A 882 -13.40 -21.77 10.06
N GLU A 883 -13.45 -21.79 8.75
CA GLU A 883 -13.14 -20.65 7.90
C GLU A 883 -14.35 -20.33 7.02
N LEU A 884 -14.83 -19.10 7.09
CA LEU A 884 -16.00 -18.62 6.36
C LEU A 884 -15.57 -18.05 5.01
N ALA A 885 -16.23 -18.46 3.93
CA ALA A 885 -16.02 -17.94 2.58
C ALA A 885 -17.32 -17.42 1.97
N LEU A 886 -17.21 -16.37 1.16
CA LEU A 886 -18.28 -15.86 0.31
C LEU A 886 -17.96 -16.27 -1.14
N ARG A 887 -18.86 -17.01 -1.78
CA ARG A 887 -18.72 -17.48 -3.16
C ARG A 887 -19.79 -16.86 -4.05
N PHE A 888 -19.36 -16.39 -5.21
CA PHE A 888 -20.21 -16.06 -6.35
C PHE A 888 -20.02 -17.13 -7.42
N SER A 889 -21.11 -17.72 -7.89
CA SER A 889 -21.09 -18.67 -9.02
C SER A 889 -21.94 -18.11 -10.15
N THR A 890 -21.35 -17.95 -11.32
CA THR A 890 -21.96 -17.28 -12.48
C THR A 890 -22.00 -18.24 -13.69
N ASP A 891 -22.68 -17.86 -14.77
CA ASP A 891 -22.62 -18.55 -16.07
C ASP A 891 -21.49 -18.01 -16.98
N ILE A 892 -20.51 -17.30 -16.41
CA ILE A 892 -19.32 -16.81 -17.14
C ILE A 892 -18.40 -17.99 -17.47
N GLU A 893 -18.14 -18.20 -18.76
CA GLU A 893 -17.22 -19.23 -19.25
C GLU A 893 -15.75 -18.81 -19.09
N SER A 894 -15.25 -18.81 -17.85
CA SER A 894 -13.87 -18.38 -17.55
C SER A 894 -12.79 -19.37 -18.00
N LYS A 895 -13.17 -20.61 -18.31
CA LYS A 895 -12.26 -21.70 -18.73
C LYS A 895 -11.09 -21.95 -17.76
N GLY A 896 -11.34 -21.75 -16.46
CA GLY A 896 -10.34 -21.90 -15.41
C GLY A 896 -9.46 -20.66 -15.21
N THR A 897 -9.57 -19.63 -16.04
CA THR A 897 -8.81 -18.40 -15.87
C THR A 897 -9.52 -17.45 -14.91
N PHE A 898 -8.78 -16.83 -14.00
CA PHE A 898 -9.26 -15.74 -13.16
C PHE A 898 -8.17 -14.69 -12.96
N PHE A 899 -8.49 -13.57 -12.32
CA PHE A 899 -7.55 -12.47 -12.13
C PHE A 899 -7.56 -12.04 -10.67
N THR A 900 -6.36 -11.78 -10.13
CA THR A 900 -6.20 -11.19 -8.80
C THR A 900 -5.21 -10.05 -8.89
N ASP A 901 -5.38 -9.03 -8.05
CA ASP A 901 -4.36 -7.99 -7.95
C ASP A 901 -3.10 -8.51 -7.24
N LEU A 902 -2.01 -7.76 -7.39
CA LEU A 902 -0.83 -7.82 -6.56
C LEU A 902 -0.64 -6.45 -5.91
N ASN A 903 -0.85 -6.40 -4.59
CA ASN A 903 -0.64 -5.22 -3.74
C ASN A 903 -1.45 -3.98 -4.13
N GLY A 904 -2.57 -4.14 -4.84
CA GLY A 904 -3.35 -3.04 -5.42
C GLY A 904 -2.64 -2.25 -6.52
N PHE A 905 -1.51 -2.76 -7.05
CA PHE A 905 -0.71 -2.08 -8.06
C PHE A 905 -0.99 -2.58 -9.49
N GLN A 906 -1.07 -3.90 -9.65
CA GLN A 906 -1.22 -4.58 -10.94
C GLN A 906 -2.22 -5.74 -10.82
N VAL A 907 -2.82 -6.18 -11.93
CA VAL A 907 -3.71 -7.35 -11.97
C VAL A 907 -3.07 -8.44 -12.82
N MET A 908 -3.02 -9.67 -12.30
CA MET A 908 -2.37 -10.81 -12.95
C MET A 908 -3.37 -11.93 -13.23
N GLY A 909 -3.23 -12.55 -14.40
CA GLY A 909 -3.97 -13.75 -14.77
C GLY A 909 -3.51 -14.96 -13.96
N ARG A 910 -4.46 -15.78 -13.54
CA ARG A 910 -4.31 -17.01 -12.77
C ARG A 910 -5.02 -18.14 -13.52
N GLU A 911 -4.47 -19.34 -13.44
CA GLU A 911 -5.11 -20.54 -13.97
C GLU A 911 -5.47 -21.48 -12.82
N GLY A 912 -6.74 -21.86 -12.75
CA GLY A 912 -7.22 -22.93 -11.89
C GLY A 912 -6.73 -24.27 -12.45
N GLY A 913 -5.99 -25.00 -11.62
CA GLY A 913 -5.53 -26.36 -11.92
C GLY A 913 -6.64 -27.41 -11.87
#